data_AF-A0A3A8JBJ8-F1
#
_entry.id   AF-A0A3A8JBJ8-F1
#
_cell.length_a   1.000
_cell.length_b   1.000
_cell.length_c   1.000
_cell.angle_alpha   90.00
_cell.angle_beta   90.00
_cell.angle_gamma   90.00
#
_symmetry.space_group_name_H-M   'P 1'
#
loop_
_entity.id
_entity.type
_entity.pdbx_description
1 polymer ?
#
loop_
_entity_poly.entity_id
_entity_poly.type
_entity_poly.pdbx_seq_one_letter_code
_entity_poly.pdbx_strand_id
1 'polypeptide(L)'
;MRLDRVVIRNFKSIKSIDLQVPQKDEHRQGSADFLSIVGENNAGKSSIMEAIRLACTAASKAGLDQFPGIDPGNGPIEMELAFDQLNENDRNSPAVAGNTFTEDGREKYRLKRIWKTPGAASENSSYNPNRPPTVHLTGWTGKKTLKTLLEADERWKPILELVTKENSGPRPPIDMLIQAAKKLDSPLLETHPQEPWAPYQGSSASHLEAILPSVIYVPALRETSEEADVGMKQSSIRKIVNSLFEQQLAGHERVIRFRSAAIELQDLFATDGKHRIVTSIEEQITAKFKELINIGAELKFSAPDVMSDLANSTEFRVLDGGLSTTPDNQGHGAQRSIVLALLQMYAEQLRKSTAREQHPMLFLIEEPEIYLHPAMCRRMRDTLLKISRSGAGQVICTTHSPVFLDLADRHDGIVILRKKAAAPVATQRTRDVFDQTEGDKEQRARLRMLLTFDPAVNEAFFSEQVCLVEGDCEIAAVEAVARRLEKEGSISWSKYLLARRMVTLINCRGKWTIPAFQKVLRAFDINYRVIYDLDVGAQANQANSQINNLLSGNDQSLPHDPNFEEFIFGKHWRSDKPWLATKTINEAPQLNPRLIAFFEFAIGQSISDLKPDAVPPAPEHTDAPQLRRPHRRNLRGKLKELKVPAQVIQSARRVEQLFRVAAGPNFATRPDSDSPLQQLEGTKIDAFAIVTGTSMADTLHDNDIVALKFLDKVFLEPVHSTDLPFNAAIPSLIENDGIYVLAANDDIDQKSYTMKRVRISTRTGGAWLGNISADNPDTNWGDRGHFEIRKTDRVHFAAQVIGVVRRDELEGFSPEALGLTTISMEQETAFEED
;
A
#
# COMPACT_ATOMS: atom_id res chain seq x y z
N MET A 1 28.08 8.15 1.12
CA MET A 1 27.39 9.29 0.48
C MET A 1 25.89 9.16 0.72
N ARG A 2 25.10 10.25 0.66
CA ARG A 2 23.64 10.23 0.87
C ARG A 2 22.91 10.54 -0.44
N LEU A 3 21.74 9.94 -0.65
CA LEU A 3 20.91 10.18 -1.82
C LEU A 3 20.22 11.56 -1.70
N ASP A 4 20.48 12.47 -2.63
CA ASP A 4 19.89 13.82 -2.69
C ASP A 4 18.72 13.86 -3.67
N ARG A 5 18.87 13.26 -4.85
CA ARG A 5 17.87 13.34 -5.93
C ARG A 5 17.80 12.05 -6.75
N VAL A 6 16.60 11.71 -7.21
CA VAL A 6 16.36 10.58 -8.13
C VAL A 6 15.53 11.07 -9.31
N VAL A 7 15.99 10.79 -10.51
CA VAL A 7 15.21 10.94 -11.74
C VAL A 7 14.97 9.57 -12.35
N ILE A 8 13.70 9.24 -12.59
CA ILE A 8 13.23 7.97 -13.15
C ILE A 8 12.63 8.26 -14.52
N ARG A 9 13.12 7.61 -15.58
CA ARG A 9 12.53 7.71 -16.93
C ARG A 9 12.30 6.32 -17.53
N ASN A 10 11.21 6.21 -18.28
CA ASN A 10 10.82 5.00 -19.02
C ASN A 10 10.80 3.73 -18.15
N PHE A 11 10.18 3.78 -16.96
CA PHE A 11 10.09 2.63 -16.06
C PHE A 11 8.63 2.25 -15.81
N LYS A 12 8.21 1.07 -16.25
CA LYS A 12 6.79 0.66 -16.24
C LYS A 12 5.90 1.74 -16.87
N SER A 13 4.93 2.28 -16.12
CA SER A 13 4.05 3.37 -16.58
C SER A 13 4.64 4.77 -16.40
N ILE A 14 5.80 4.90 -15.75
CA ILE A 14 6.47 6.19 -15.49
C ILE A 14 7.21 6.64 -16.76
N LYS A 15 6.77 7.76 -17.33
CA LYS A 15 7.50 8.44 -18.41
C LYS A 15 8.71 9.20 -17.88
N SER A 16 8.49 10.08 -16.90
CA SER A 16 9.53 10.84 -16.22
C SER A 16 9.02 11.29 -14.86
N ILE A 17 9.75 11.00 -13.79
CA ILE A 17 9.53 11.51 -12.43
C ILE A 17 10.86 11.99 -11.88
N ASP A 18 10.84 13.12 -11.18
CA ASP A 18 11.99 13.75 -10.54
C ASP A 18 11.66 14.02 -9.08
N LEU A 19 12.42 13.43 -8.16
CA LEU A 19 12.19 13.48 -6.72
C LEU A 19 13.45 13.93 -6.00
N GLN A 20 13.29 14.82 -5.02
CA GLN A 20 14.35 15.19 -4.10
C GLN A 20 14.12 14.51 -2.74
N VAL A 21 15.15 13.90 -2.18
CA VAL A 21 15.10 13.36 -0.82
C VAL A 21 15.40 14.52 0.14
N PRO A 22 14.50 14.86 1.08
CA PRO A 22 14.74 15.95 2.01
C PRO A 22 15.93 15.63 2.90
N GLN A 23 16.53 16.69 3.43
CA GLN A 23 17.63 16.57 4.37
C GLN A 23 17.25 17.25 5.67
N LYS A 24 17.74 16.68 6.77
CA LYS A 24 17.62 17.25 8.10
C LYS A 24 18.27 18.63 8.12
N ASP A 25 17.44 19.62 8.39
CA ASP A 25 17.84 21.00 8.65
C ASP A 25 17.87 21.21 10.17
N GLU A 26 19.03 21.54 10.72
CA GLU A 26 19.22 21.78 12.15
C GLU A 26 18.41 22.98 12.68
N HIS A 27 18.04 23.92 11.81
CA HIS A 27 17.28 25.12 12.15
C HIS A 27 15.77 24.93 12.05
N ARG A 28 15.30 23.91 11.32
CA ARG A 28 13.87 23.62 11.18
C ARG A 28 13.45 22.48 12.10
N GLN A 29 12.76 22.84 13.17
CA GLN A 29 12.16 21.86 14.08
C GLN A 29 11.29 20.88 13.29
N GLY A 30 11.49 19.59 13.53
CA GLY A 30 10.71 18.53 12.90
C GLY A 30 11.29 17.99 11.59
N SER A 31 12.28 18.66 10.98
CA SER A 31 12.98 18.20 9.77
C SER A 31 13.59 16.80 9.94
N ALA A 32 13.71 16.07 8.83
CA ALA A 32 14.25 14.72 8.79
C ALA A 32 14.55 14.29 7.35
N ASP A 33 15.46 13.34 7.18
CA ASP A 33 15.70 12.64 5.91
C ASP A 33 14.58 11.62 5.63
N PHE A 34 13.35 12.12 5.54
CA PHE A 34 12.12 11.34 5.48
C PHE A 34 11.24 11.82 4.32
N LEU A 35 11.06 10.98 3.30
CA LEU A 35 10.20 11.23 2.16
C LEU A 35 8.94 10.33 2.22
N SER A 36 7.77 10.93 2.27
CA SER A 36 6.46 10.28 2.16
C SER A 36 5.88 10.48 0.76
N ILE A 37 5.63 9.37 0.07
CA ILE A 37 4.97 9.33 -1.23
C ILE A 37 3.51 8.94 -1.01
N VAL A 38 2.60 9.87 -1.29
CA VAL A 38 1.15 9.70 -1.17
C VAL A 38 0.48 9.79 -2.53
N GLY A 39 -0.73 9.25 -2.65
CA GLY A 39 -1.50 9.31 -3.89
C GLY A 39 -2.45 8.12 -4.03
N GLU A 40 -3.31 8.17 -5.05
CA GLU A 40 -4.31 7.14 -5.32
C GLU A 40 -3.71 5.74 -5.55
N ASN A 41 -4.55 4.71 -5.44
CA ASN A 41 -4.18 3.36 -5.82
C ASN A 41 -3.78 3.34 -7.30
N ASN A 42 -2.79 2.53 -7.65
CA ASN A 42 -2.28 2.44 -9.02
C ASN A 42 -1.67 3.75 -9.56
N ALA A 43 -1.33 4.74 -8.72
CA ALA A 43 -0.64 5.97 -9.13
C ALA A 43 0.87 5.79 -9.41
N GLY A 44 1.42 4.58 -9.26
CA GLY A 44 2.83 4.28 -9.50
C GLY A 44 3.74 4.34 -8.27
N LYS A 45 3.18 4.45 -7.05
CA LYS A 45 3.93 4.50 -5.77
C LYS A 45 4.96 3.36 -5.65
N SER A 46 4.52 2.11 -5.78
CA SER A 46 5.42 0.95 -5.74
C SER A 46 6.42 0.91 -6.89
N SER A 47 6.04 1.41 -8.07
CA SER A 47 6.97 1.50 -9.21
C SER A 47 8.13 2.44 -8.93
N ILE A 48 7.90 3.55 -8.20
CA ILE A 48 8.98 4.44 -7.76
C ILE A 48 9.89 3.73 -6.76
N MET A 49 9.35 3.00 -5.80
CA MET A 49 10.13 2.28 -4.79
C MET A 49 11.01 1.20 -5.44
N GLU A 50 10.44 0.43 -6.37
CA GLU A 50 11.18 -0.56 -7.16
C GLU A 50 12.26 0.07 -8.04
N ALA A 51 11.97 1.21 -8.67
CA ALA A 51 12.94 1.94 -9.49
C ALA A 51 14.15 2.40 -8.65
N ILE A 52 13.90 2.98 -7.47
CA ILE A 52 14.97 3.42 -6.55
C ILE A 52 15.78 2.21 -6.08
N ARG A 53 15.12 1.11 -5.72
CA ARG A 53 15.78 -0.15 -5.34
C ARG A 53 16.67 -0.68 -6.47
N LEU A 54 16.15 -0.74 -7.70
CA LEU A 54 16.89 -1.17 -8.88
C LEU A 54 18.12 -0.30 -9.12
N ALA A 55 17.96 1.03 -9.04
CA ALA A 55 19.01 2.01 -9.28
C ALA A 55 20.11 1.99 -8.20
N CYS A 56 19.77 1.64 -6.95
CA CYS A 56 20.72 1.58 -5.84
C CYS A 56 21.35 0.18 -5.63
N THR A 57 21.06 -0.81 -6.48
CA THR A 57 21.71 -2.14 -6.45
C THR A 57 22.62 -2.30 -7.67
N ALA A 58 23.94 -2.41 -7.50
CA ALA A 58 24.89 -2.30 -8.63
C ALA A 58 24.76 -3.45 -9.64
N ALA A 59 24.54 -4.67 -9.16
CA ALA A 59 24.39 -5.87 -10.00
C ALA A 59 22.96 -6.08 -10.56
N SER A 60 22.06 -5.11 -10.40
CA SER A 60 20.65 -5.26 -10.77
C SER A 60 20.43 -5.34 -12.29
N LYS A 61 19.47 -6.18 -12.66
CA LYS A 61 19.05 -6.42 -14.04
C LYS A 61 17.57 -6.10 -14.14
N ALA A 62 17.19 -5.36 -15.17
CA ALA A 62 15.79 -5.04 -15.41
C ALA A 62 15.05 -6.21 -16.08
N GLY A 63 13.88 -6.58 -15.57
CA GLY A 63 12.96 -7.55 -16.19
C GLY A 63 12.21 -6.93 -17.37
N LEU A 64 11.60 -7.77 -18.23
CA LEU A 64 10.84 -7.31 -19.39
C LEU A 64 9.62 -6.46 -18.97
N ASP A 65 8.96 -6.85 -17.88
CA ASP A 65 7.81 -6.17 -17.27
C ASP A 65 8.12 -4.76 -16.73
N GLN A 66 9.40 -4.44 -16.59
CA GLN A 66 9.87 -3.13 -16.11
C GLN A 66 10.08 -2.13 -17.26
N PHE A 67 10.15 -2.59 -18.51
CA PHE A 67 10.26 -1.72 -19.69
C PHE A 67 8.91 -1.05 -20.01
N PRO A 68 8.93 0.14 -20.62
CA PRO A 68 7.71 0.88 -20.93
C PRO A 68 6.84 0.09 -21.90
N GLY A 69 5.60 -0.20 -21.50
CA GLY A 69 4.68 -1.01 -22.31
C GLY A 69 5.11 -2.48 -22.47
N ILE A 70 6.02 -2.99 -21.62
CA ILE A 70 6.56 -4.36 -21.69
C ILE A 70 7.31 -4.60 -23.02
N ASP A 71 7.88 -3.53 -23.60
CA ASP A 71 8.60 -3.57 -24.86
C ASP A 71 9.86 -2.69 -24.79
N PRO A 72 11.07 -3.28 -24.86
CA PRO A 72 12.32 -2.52 -24.92
C PRO A 72 12.44 -1.58 -26.13
N GLY A 73 11.67 -1.83 -27.20
CA GLY A 73 11.57 -0.97 -28.38
C GLY A 73 10.98 0.41 -28.08
N ASN A 74 10.22 0.56 -26.98
CA ASN A 74 9.66 1.83 -26.53
C ASN A 74 10.67 2.76 -25.84
N GLY A 75 11.92 2.31 -25.70
CA GLY A 75 13.03 3.10 -25.17
C GLY A 75 13.67 2.47 -23.93
N PRO A 76 14.93 2.85 -23.63
CA PRO A 76 15.64 2.30 -22.49
C PRO A 76 15.11 2.86 -21.17
N ILE A 77 15.23 2.06 -20.11
CA ILE A 77 15.03 2.53 -18.73
C ILE A 77 16.23 3.40 -18.35
N GLU A 78 15.99 4.61 -17.86
CA GLU A 78 17.05 5.51 -17.39
C GLU A 78 16.81 5.95 -15.95
N MET A 79 17.85 5.86 -15.12
CA MET A 79 17.84 6.30 -13.74
C MET A 79 19.01 7.26 -13.52
N GLU A 80 18.76 8.44 -12.99
CA GLU A 80 19.80 9.38 -12.56
C GLU A 80 19.71 9.56 -11.05
N LEU A 81 20.82 9.31 -10.36
CA LEU A 81 20.96 9.46 -8.92
C LEU A 81 21.94 10.59 -8.66
N ALA A 82 21.56 11.55 -7.83
CA ALA A 82 22.47 12.55 -7.28
C ALA A 82 22.71 12.23 -5.81
N PHE A 83 23.97 12.32 -5.40
CA PHE A 83 24.41 12.09 -4.04
C PHE A 83 25.17 13.31 -3.53
N ASP A 84 25.09 13.53 -2.22
CA ASP A 84 25.88 14.51 -1.49
C ASP A 84 26.42 13.93 -0.17
N GLN A 85 27.00 14.78 0.67
CA GLN A 85 27.60 14.39 1.96
C GLN A 85 28.55 13.19 1.83
N LEU A 86 29.49 13.30 0.88
CA LEU A 86 30.49 12.27 0.63
C LEU A 86 31.46 12.19 1.82
N ASN A 87 31.75 10.97 2.27
CA ASN A 87 32.80 10.70 3.26
C ASN A 87 34.15 10.44 2.56
N GLU A 88 35.21 10.24 3.34
CA GLU A 88 36.55 10.02 2.78
C GLU A 88 36.65 8.72 1.97
N ASN A 89 35.98 7.65 2.40
CA ASN A 89 35.95 6.38 1.69
C ASN A 89 35.26 6.51 0.32
N ASP A 90 34.17 7.28 0.25
CA ASP A 90 33.49 7.61 -1.00
C ASP A 90 34.46 8.30 -1.96
N ARG A 91 35.16 9.35 -1.50
CA ARG A 91 36.09 10.15 -2.31
C ARG A 91 37.25 9.34 -2.86
N ASN A 92 37.74 8.39 -2.05
CA ASN A 92 38.86 7.53 -2.43
C ASN A 92 38.44 6.39 -3.35
N SER A 93 37.14 6.14 -3.53
CA SER A 93 36.67 5.14 -4.48
C SER A 93 37.02 5.55 -5.91
N PRO A 94 37.59 4.64 -6.72
CA PRO A 94 37.83 4.88 -8.15
C PRO A 94 36.58 5.33 -8.90
N ALA A 95 35.39 5.03 -8.34
CA ALA A 95 34.15 5.37 -8.99
C ALA A 95 33.77 6.85 -8.90
N VAL A 96 34.13 7.47 -7.78
CA VAL A 96 33.77 8.83 -7.42
C VAL A 96 34.93 9.78 -7.70
N ALA A 97 36.17 9.31 -7.51
CA ALA A 97 37.38 10.09 -7.72
C ALA A 97 37.40 10.73 -9.12
N GLY A 98 37.55 12.05 -9.15
CA GLY A 98 37.57 12.84 -10.40
C GLY A 98 36.20 13.05 -11.06
N ASN A 99 35.10 12.60 -10.45
CA ASN A 99 33.73 12.79 -10.93
C ASN A 99 32.83 13.56 -9.94
N THR A 100 33.41 14.22 -8.93
CA THR A 100 32.69 15.12 -8.04
C THR A 100 32.67 16.54 -8.59
N PHE A 101 31.65 17.31 -8.23
CA PHE A 101 31.51 18.71 -8.61
C PHE A 101 30.76 19.49 -7.54
N THR A 102 30.84 20.81 -7.58
CA THR A 102 30.13 21.68 -6.63
C THR A 102 28.87 22.24 -7.27
N GLU A 103 27.74 22.10 -6.58
CA GLU A 103 26.44 22.69 -6.93
C GLU A 103 25.81 23.21 -5.65
N ASP A 104 25.29 24.45 -5.67
CA ASP A 104 24.70 25.12 -4.49
C ASP A 104 25.63 25.13 -3.25
N GLY A 105 26.94 25.25 -3.47
CA GLY A 105 27.95 25.27 -2.41
C GLY A 105 28.22 23.89 -1.77
N ARG A 106 27.65 22.80 -2.31
CA ARG A 106 27.85 21.44 -1.80
C ARG A 106 28.56 20.57 -2.81
N GLU A 107 29.45 19.71 -2.32
CA GLU A 107 30.08 18.65 -3.13
C GLU A 107 29.03 17.59 -3.46
N LYS A 108 28.88 17.28 -4.75
CA LYS A 108 27.93 16.29 -5.28
C LYS A 108 28.61 15.29 -6.20
N TYR A 109 27.98 14.13 -6.31
CA TYR A 109 28.28 13.08 -7.28
C TYR A 109 26.98 12.68 -8.00
N ARG A 110 26.99 12.51 -9.32
CA ARG A 110 25.82 12.01 -10.06
C ARG A 110 26.17 10.77 -10.86
N LEU A 111 25.30 9.78 -10.76
CA LEU A 111 25.36 8.50 -11.44
C LEU A 111 24.13 8.36 -12.35
N LYS A 112 24.36 8.08 -13.64
CA LYS A 112 23.32 7.69 -14.58
C LYS A 112 23.45 6.21 -14.89
N ARG A 113 22.34 5.48 -14.83
CA ARG A 113 22.24 4.05 -15.12
C ARG A 113 21.19 3.81 -16.20
N ILE A 114 21.53 3.04 -17.21
CA ILE A 114 20.67 2.78 -18.38
C ILE A 114 20.56 1.28 -18.63
N TRP A 115 19.33 0.76 -18.70
CA TRP A 115 19.06 -0.62 -19.12
C TRP A 115 18.39 -0.58 -20.50
N LYS A 116 19.09 -1.14 -21.50
CA LYS A 116 18.61 -1.21 -22.89
C LYS A 116 17.93 -2.54 -23.21
N THR A 117 18.35 -3.61 -22.54
CA THR A 117 17.91 -4.98 -22.84
C THR A 117 17.45 -5.68 -21.56
N PRO A 118 16.31 -6.39 -21.58
CA PRO A 118 15.87 -7.21 -20.45
C PRO A 118 16.93 -8.24 -20.03
N GLY A 119 17.13 -8.39 -18.73
CA GLY A 119 18.10 -9.32 -18.15
C GLY A 119 19.57 -8.92 -18.29
N ALA A 120 19.87 -7.81 -18.97
CA ALA A 120 21.22 -7.27 -19.08
C ALA A 120 21.57 -6.36 -17.90
N ALA A 121 22.87 -6.21 -17.63
CA ALA A 121 23.38 -5.24 -16.67
C ALA A 121 23.21 -3.81 -17.21
N SER A 122 23.20 -2.82 -16.31
CA SER A 122 23.12 -1.41 -16.69
C SER A 122 24.43 -0.89 -17.29
N GLU A 123 24.31 0.00 -18.27
CA GLU A 123 25.37 0.92 -18.63
C GLU A 123 25.41 2.06 -17.60
N ASN A 124 26.60 2.38 -17.08
CA ASN A 124 26.76 3.36 -16.01
C ASN A 124 27.62 4.53 -16.50
N SER A 125 27.22 5.75 -16.18
CA SER A 125 27.94 6.98 -16.51
C SER A 125 27.96 7.94 -15.33
N SER A 126 29.02 8.73 -15.23
CA SER A 126 29.17 9.75 -14.19
C SER A 126 29.19 11.15 -14.79
N TYR A 127 28.64 12.12 -14.06
CA TYR A 127 28.61 13.51 -14.48
C TYR A 127 29.77 14.29 -13.86
N ASN A 128 30.53 15.00 -14.68
CA ASN A 128 31.46 16.03 -14.24
C ASN A 128 31.43 17.21 -15.23
N PRO A 129 30.92 18.39 -14.85
CA PRO A 129 30.86 19.55 -15.74
C PRO A 129 32.25 20.13 -16.05
N ASN A 130 33.23 19.86 -15.19
CA ASN A 130 34.62 20.32 -15.32
C ASN A 130 35.55 19.19 -15.78
N ARG A 131 35.00 18.19 -16.49
CA ARG A 131 35.77 17.03 -16.96
C ARG A 131 36.91 17.51 -17.87
N PRO A 132 38.18 17.16 -17.58
CA PRO A 132 39.29 17.60 -18.41
C PRO A 132 39.18 17.01 -19.82
N PRO A 133 39.55 17.77 -20.86
CA PRO A 133 39.51 17.27 -22.24
C PRO A 133 40.42 16.05 -22.41
N THR A 134 40.00 15.11 -23.25
CA THR A 134 40.86 14.00 -23.64
C THR A 134 41.91 14.46 -24.63
N VAL A 135 43.11 13.93 -24.44
CA VAL A 135 44.25 14.28 -25.27
C VAL A 135 44.59 13.06 -26.14
N HIS A 136 44.57 13.25 -27.44
CA HIS A 136 44.87 12.23 -28.43
C HIS A 136 46.10 12.64 -29.24
N LEU A 137 46.87 11.63 -29.68
CA LEU A 137 47.96 11.85 -30.61
C LEU A 137 47.53 11.44 -32.02
N THR A 138 47.55 12.38 -32.96
CA THR A 138 47.11 12.16 -34.34
C THR A 138 47.87 10.99 -34.96
N GLY A 139 47.15 9.98 -35.47
CA GLY A 139 47.72 8.80 -36.11
C GLY A 139 48.12 7.65 -35.16
N TRP A 140 48.03 7.83 -33.83
CA TRP A 140 48.25 6.79 -32.83
C TRP A 140 47.04 5.85 -32.71
N THR A 141 47.24 4.55 -32.94
CA THR A 141 46.18 3.52 -32.85
C THR A 141 46.49 2.40 -31.85
N GLY A 142 47.48 2.61 -30.97
CA GLY A 142 47.95 1.64 -29.97
C GLY A 142 48.68 0.41 -30.52
N LYS A 143 48.53 0.10 -31.82
CA LYS A 143 49.14 -1.06 -32.50
C LYS A 143 50.41 -0.73 -33.30
N LYS A 144 50.69 0.55 -33.54
CA LYS A 144 51.84 1.01 -34.34
C LYS A 144 53.12 1.07 -33.48
N THR A 145 54.28 0.85 -34.09
CA THR A 145 55.59 1.04 -33.46
C THR A 145 56.07 2.46 -33.71
N LEU A 146 57.06 2.94 -32.93
CA LEU A 146 57.61 4.28 -33.10
C LEU A 146 58.12 4.53 -34.54
N LYS A 147 58.72 3.51 -35.16
CA LYS A 147 59.22 3.58 -36.53
C LYS A 147 58.09 3.77 -37.55
N THR A 148 56.98 3.05 -37.40
CA THR A 148 55.85 3.15 -38.35
C THR A 148 55.04 4.43 -38.20
N LEU A 149 55.10 5.10 -37.04
CA LEU A 149 54.51 6.42 -36.85
C LEU A 149 55.36 7.51 -37.52
N LEU A 150 56.69 7.42 -37.40
CA LEU A 150 57.62 8.34 -38.05
C LEU A 150 57.58 8.24 -39.58
N GLU A 151 57.52 7.02 -40.12
CA GLU A 151 57.40 6.79 -41.57
C GLU A 151 56.08 7.32 -42.14
N ALA A 152 55.01 7.35 -41.33
CA ALA A 152 53.70 7.83 -41.74
C ALA A 152 53.55 9.36 -41.61
N ASP A 153 54.23 9.98 -40.65
CA ASP A 153 54.17 11.42 -40.41
C ASP A 153 55.46 11.91 -39.71
N GLU A 154 56.25 12.72 -40.43
CA GLU A 154 57.54 13.22 -39.96
C GLU A 154 57.43 14.08 -38.68
N ARG A 155 56.24 14.62 -38.37
CA ARG A 155 55.98 15.40 -37.16
C ARG A 155 56.17 14.60 -35.87
N TRP A 156 56.24 13.27 -35.94
CA TRP A 156 56.57 12.43 -34.78
C TRP A 156 58.05 12.52 -34.36
N LYS A 157 58.95 12.93 -35.27
CA LYS A 157 60.41 12.91 -35.04
C LYS A 157 60.85 13.59 -33.72
N PRO A 158 60.38 14.81 -33.38
CA PRO A 158 60.80 15.48 -32.14
C PRO A 158 60.31 14.75 -30.88
N ILE A 159 59.10 14.20 -30.91
CA ILE A 159 58.53 13.41 -29.80
C ILE A 159 59.36 12.14 -29.60
N LEU A 160 59.73 11.46 -30.69
CA LEU A 160 60.53 10.23 -30.63
C LEU A 160 61.93 10.47 -30.09
N GLU A 161 62.61 11.53 -30.52
CA GLU A 161 63.94 11.90 -30.01
C GLU A 161 63.93 12.21 -28.50
N LEU A 162 62.81 12.74 -27.99
CA LEU A 162 62.66 13.04 -26.55
C LEU A 162 62.34 11.78 -25.74
N VAL A 163 61.44 10.93 -26.23
CA VAL A 163 61.03 9.69 -25.53
C VAL A 163 62.12 8.61 -25.59
N THR A 164 62.88 8.50 -26.69
CA THR A 164 63.96 7.50 -26.82
C THR A 164 65.17 7.78 -25.92
N LYS A 165 65.31 9.00 -25.40
CA LYS A 165 66.30 9.34 -24.35
C LYS A 165 65.93 8.77 -22.98
N GLU A 166 64.64 8.61 -22.70
CA GLU A 166 64.12 8.12 -21.40
C GLU A 166 63.66 6.66 -21.45
N ASN A 167 63.31 6.13 -22.63
CA ASN A 167 62.82 4.77 -22.82
C ASN A 167 63.28 4.20 -24.17
N SER A 168 64.08 3.13 -24.14
CA SER A 168 64.64 2.46 -25.32
C SER A 168 63.74 1.36 -25.91
N GLY A 169 62.54 1.16 -25.37
CA GLY A 169 61.58 0.17 -25.87
C GLY A 169 60.92 0.55 -27.21
N PRO A 170 60.55 -0.43 -28.06
CA PRO A 170 59.93 -0.17 -29.37
C PRO A 170 58.47 0.36 -29.30
N ARG A 171 57.87 0.31 -28.10
CA ARG A 171 56.50 0.74 -27.78
C ARG A 171 56.45 1.40 -26.39
N PRO A 172 56.83 2.67 -26.27
CA PRO A 172 56.72 3.41 -25.02
C PRO A 172 55.24 3.59 -24.61
N PRO A 173 54.95 3.71 -23.30
CA PRO A 173 53.61 4.01 -22.80
C PRO A 173 53.04 5.30 -23.41
N ILE A 174 51.72 5.31 -23.68
CA ILE A 174 51.06 6.46 -24.31
C ILE A 174 51.21 7.74 -23.48
N ASP A 175 51.21 7.63 -22.14
CA ASP A 175 51.36 8.78 -21.25
C ASP A 175 52.71 9.50 -21.43
N MET A 176 53.79 8.76 -21.70
CA MET A 176 55.11 9.36 -21.99
C MET A 176 55.10 10.08 -23.34
N LEU A 177 54.43 9.51 -24.36
CA LEU A 177 54.28 10.16 -25.66
C LEU A 177 53.45 11.44 -25.55
N ILE A 178 52.35 11.42 -24.78
CA ILE A 178 51.50 12.59 -24.52
C ILE A 178 52.29 13.66 -23.74
N GLN A 179 53.07 13.28 -22.72
CA GLN A 179 53.90 14.23 -21.98
C GLN A 179 54.99 14.85 -22.85
N ALA A 180 55.65 14.07 -23.69
CA ALA A 180 56.65 14.56 -24.64
C ALA A 180 56.03 15.50 -25.67
N ALA A 181 54.87 15.14 -26.23
CA ALA A 181 54.13 15.99 -27.14
C ALA A 181 53.67 17.31 -26.49
N LYS A 182 53.24 17.28 -25.21
CA LYS A 182 52.93 18.49 -24.41
C LYS A 182 54.15 19.37 -24.19
N LYS A 183 55.30 18.80 -23.83
CA LYS A 183 56.56 19.54 -23.62
C LYS A 183 57.05 20.23 -24.89
N LEU A 184 56.76 19.64 -26.05
CA LEU A 184 57.21 20.11 -27.36
C LEU A 184 56.17 20.97 -28.09
N ASP A 185 55.00 21.24 -27.47
CA ASP A 185 53.86 21.91 -28.10
C ASP A 185 53.53 21.32 -29.49
N SER A 186 53.49 19.98 -29.55
CA SER A 186 53.42 19.29 -30.83
C SER A 186 52.05 19.46 -31.51
N PRO A 187 52.00 19.72 -32.83
CA PRO A 187 50.75 19.81 -33.59
C PRO A 187 50.04 18.45 -33.73
N LEU A 188 50.68 17.35 -33.30
CA LEU A 188 50.07 16.02 -33.22
C LEU A 188 49.22 15.84 -31.96
N LEU A 189 49.28 16.77 -31.01
CA LEU A 189 48.51 16.72 -29.78
C LEU A 189 47.15 17.37 -30.00
N GLU A 190 46.11 16.56 -30.15
CA GLU A 190 44.75 17.04 -30.29
C GLU A 190 44.02 16.97 -28.94
N THR A 191 43.48 18.09 -28.50
CA THR A 191 42.61 18.17 -27.33
C THR A 191 41.15 18.15 -27.79
N HIS A 192 40.43 17.11 -27.38
CA HIS A 192 39.02 16.96 -27.69
C HIS A 192 38.19 17.22 -26.43
N PRO A 193 37.24 18.17 -26.45
CA PRO A 193 36.36 18.41 -25.32
C PRO A 193 35.53 17.15 -25.04
N GLN A 194 35.31 16.84 -23.76
CA GLN A 194 34.47 15.72 -23.36
C GLN A 194 33.09 16.22 -22.96
N GLU A 195 32.07 15.40 -23.23
CA GLU A 195 30.75 15.65 -22.65
C GLU A 195 30.80 15.50 -21.12
N PRO A 196 30.00 16.28 -20.37
CA PRO A 196 29.95 16.17 -18.92
C PRO A 196 29.61 14.76 -18.43
N TRP A 197 28.71 14.08 -19.13
CA TRP A 197 28.40 12.67 -18.91
C TRP A 197 29.40 11.80 -19.66
N ALA A 198 30.10 10.91 -18.96
CA ALA A 198 30.94 9.92 -19.63
C ALA A 198 30.77 8.53 -19.01
N PRO A 199 31.00 7.46 -19.80
CA PRO A 199 30.96 6.10 -19.31
C PRO A 199 31.91 5.87 -18.15
N TYR A 200 31.46 5.04 -17.23
CA TYR A 200 32.26 4.56 -16.12
C TYR A 200 33.47 3.75 -16.63
N GLN A 201 34.70 4.19 -16.30
CA GLN A 201 35.93 3.54 -16.78
C GLN A 201 36.40 2.35 -15.92
N GLY A 202 35.82 2.13 -14.74
CA GLY A 202 36.06 0.94 -13.92
C GLY A 202 35.18 -0.23 -14.37
N SER A 203 35.72 -1.40 -14.67
CA SER A 203 34.91 -2.51 -15.21
C SER A 203 34.14 -3.34 -14.15
N SER A 204 34.03 -2.91 -12.89
CA SER A 204 33.41 -3.74 -11.84
C SER A 204 32.21 -3.10 -11.15
N ALA A 205 31.09 -3.82 -11.15
CA ALA A 205 29.91 -3.54 -10.31
C ALA A 205 30.26 -3.49 -8.81
N SER A 206 31.35 -4.15 -8.38
CA SER A 206 31.82 -4.15 -6.99
C SER A 206 32.21 -2.77 -6.47
N HIS A 207 32.82 -1.91 -7.30
CA HIS A 207 33.18 -0.56 -6.87
C HIS A 207 31.95 0.34 -6.69
N LEU A 208 30.91 0.13 -7.49
CA LEU A 208 29.64 0.83 -7.33
C LEU A 208 28.87 0.33 -6.11
N GLU A 209 28.85 -0.99 -5.87
CA GLU A 209 28.19 -1.58 -4.70
C GLU A 209 28.80 -1.07 -3.39
N ALA A 210 30.12 -0.84 -3.35
CA ALA A 210 30.82 -0.33 -2.17
C ALA A 210 30.45 1.12 -1.80
N ILE A 211 30.00 1.92 -2.77
CA ILE A 211 29.70 3.35 -2.57
C ILE A 211 28.20 3.67 -2.48
N LEU A 212 27.35 2.82 -3.06
CA LEU A 212 25.91 3.01 -3.02
C LEU A 212 25.37 2.73 -1.60
N PRO A 213 24.32 3.44 -1.16
CA PRO A 213 23.72 3.20 0.14
C PRO A 213 23.11 1.79 0.19
N SER A 214 23.27 1.11 1.33
CA SER A 214 22.67 -0.21 1.51
C SER A 214 21.15 -0.11 1.61
N VAL A 215 20.44 -0.79 0.72
CA VAL A 215 18.97 -0.72 0.62
C VAL A 215 18.29 -1.79 1.47
N ILE A 216 17.44 -1.34 2.40
CA ILE A 216 16.47 -2.17 3.12
C ILE A 216 15.09 -1.87 2.54
N TYR A 217 14.48 -2.85 1.86
CA TYR A 217 13.22 -2.67 1.15
C TYR A 217 12.10 -3.49 1.78
N VAL A 218 11.12 -2.86 2.43
CA VAL A 218 9.97 -3.54 3.05
C VAL A 218 8.73 -3.29 2.17
N PRO A 219 8.21 -4.28 1.44
CA PRO A 219 7.02 -4.16 0.58
C PRO A 219 5.70 -4.06 1.37
N ALA A 220 4.62 -3.70 0.66
CA ALA A 220 3.29 -3.54 1.23
C ALA A 220 2.67 -4.90 1.60
N LEU A 221 2.61 -5.82 0.62
CA LEU A 221 2.02 -7.16 0.71
C LEU A 221 2.70 -8.11 -0.27
N ARG A 222 3.13 -9.30 0.16
CA ARG A 222 3.36 -10.43 -0.74
C ARG A 222 2.96 -11.76 -0.10
N GLU A 223 2.29 -12.59 -0.89
CA GLU A 223 1.80 -13.94 -0.57
C GLU A 223 2.91 -15.02 -0.57
N THR A 224 4.17 -14.65 -0.76
CA THR A 224 5.28 -15.61 -0.84
C THR A 224 6.20 -15.47 0.36
N SER A 225 6.45 -16.61 1.01
CA SER A 225 7.16 -16.88 2.26
C SER A 225 8.66 -16.48 2.30
N GLU A 226 9.06 -15.43 1.59
CA GLU A 226 10.47 -15.09 1.37
C GLU A 226 11.02 -14.00 2.32
N GLU A 227 10.16 -13.26 3.04
CA GLU A 227 10.60 -12.12 3.87
C GLU A 227 10.66 -12.36 5.37
N ALA A 228 9.85 -13.23 5.93
CA ALA A 228 10.01 -13.62 7.33
C ALA A 228 10.87 -14.88 7.47
N ASP A 229 11.16 -15.56 6.35
CA ASP A 229 12.09 -16.67 6.32
C ASP A 229 13.50 -16.10 6.40
N VAL A 230 14.02 -16.14 7.62
CA VAL A 230 15.39 -15.81 7.91
C VAL A 230 16.32 -16.75 7.14
N GLY A 231 15.90 -17.91 6.62
CA GLY A 231 16.71 -18.75 5.73
C GLY A 231 17.05 -18.13 4.36
N MET A 232 16.25 -17.21 3.82
CA MET A 232 16.46 -16.66 2.47
C MET A 232 17.39 -15.44 2.47
N LYS A 233 18.44 -15.49 1.64
CA LYS A 233 19.54 -14.50 1.55
C LYS A 233 19.12 -13.03 1.31
N GLN A 234 17.85 -12.72 1.04
CA GLN A 234 17.37 -11.38 0.64
C GLN A 234 16.23 -10.81 1.51
N SER A 235 15.80 -11.50 2.57
CA SER A 235 14.75 -11.01 3.49
C SER A 235 15.14 -9.67 4.15
N SER A 236 14.18 -8.75 4.23
CA SER A 236 14.35 -7.44 4.88
C SER A 236 14.50 -7.54 6.39
N ILE A 237 13.79 -8.48 7.02
CA ILE A 237 13.97 -8.83 8.43
C ILE A 237 15.40 -9.32 8.64
N ARG A 238 15.91 -10.21 7.77
CA ARG A 238 17.28 -10.70 7.86
C ARG A 238 18.31 -9.59 7.68
N LYS A 239 18.11 -8.66 6.75
CA LYS A 239 19.03 -7.50 6.61
C LYS A 239 19.10 -6.66 7.88
N ILE A 240 17.97 -6.39 8.53
CA ILE A 240 17.93 -5.65 9.80
C ILE A 240 18.62 -6.46 10.90
N VAL A 241 18.31 -7.77 11.00
CA VAL A 241 18.92 -8.69 11.98
C VAL A 241 20.43 -8.82 11.77
N ASN A 242 20.91 -9.01 10.54
CA ASN A 242 22.33 -9.04 10.19
C ASN A 242 23.02 -7.74 10.60
N SER A 243 22.43 -6.59 10.28
CA SER A 243 22.97 -5.29 10.68
C SER A 243 23.06 -5.15 12.21
N LEU A 244 22.04 -5.62 12.94
CA LEU A 244 22.07 -5.67 14.41
C LEU A 244 23.16 -6.61 14.93
N PHE A 245 23.32 -7.80 14.36
CA PHE A 245 24.36 -8.76 14.73
C PHE A 245 25.76 -8.21 14.44
N GLU A 246 25.98 -7.61 13.28
CA GLU A 246 27.23 -6.95 12.92
C GLU A 246 27.59 -5.89 13.95
N GLN A 247 26.63 -5.05 14.35
CA GLN A 247 26.87 -4.01 15.35
C GLN A 247 27.10 -4.56 16.77
N GLN A 248 26.39 -5.61 17.20
CA GLN A 248 26.48 -6.14 18.57
C GLN A 248 27.66 -7.10 18.78
N LEU A 249 27.90 -7.99 17.82
CA LEU A 249 28.87 -9.08 17.98
C LEU A 249 30.27 -8.70 17.49
N ALA A 250 30.44 -7.64 16.69
CA ALA A 250 31.76 -7.25 16.17
C ALA A 250 32.76 -6.91 17.29
N GLY A 251 32.28 -6.38 18.41
CA GLY A 251 33.11 -6.07 19.57
C GLY A 251 33.31 -7.23 20.54
N HIS A 252 32.67 -8.39 20.34
CA HIS A 252 32.74 -9.49 21.30
C HIS A 252 34.10 -10.20 21.21
N GLU A 253 34.75 -10.42 22.35
CA GLU A 253 36.12 -10.97 22.41
C GLU A 253 36.30 -12.27 21.62
N ARG A 254 35.32 -13.18 21.68
CA ARG A 254 35.36 -14.44 20.92
C ARG A 254 35.31 -14.25 19.41
N VAL A 255 34.56 -13.25 18.92
CA VAL A 255 34.47 -12.92 17.49
C VAL A 255 35.77 -12.29 17.02
N ILE A 256 36.36 -11.41 17.83
CA ILE A 256 37.69 -10.82 17.55
C ILE A 256 38.75 -11.92 17.47
N ARG A 257 38.82 -12.82 18.45
CA ARG A 257 39.79 -13.94 18.45
C ARG A 257 39.61 -14.87 17.25
N PHE A 258 38.37 -15.18 16.88
CA PHE A 258 38.10 -16.02 15.70
C PHE A 258 38.54 -15.31 14.42
N ARG A 259 38.24 -14.02 14.25
CA ARG A 259 38.71 -13.23 13.10
C ARG A 259 40.23 -13.21 13.02
N SER A 260 40.91 -12.99 14.14
CA SER A 260 42.37 -13.05 14.21
C SER A 260 42.89 -14.42 13.76
N ALA A 261 42.32 -15.52 14.26
CA ALA A 261 42.70 -16.87 13.84
C ALA A 261 42.43 -17.15 12.35
N ALA A 262 41.34 -16.62 11.78
CA ALA A 262 41.03 -16.75 10.35
C ALA A 262 42.00 -15.96 9.46
N ILE A 263 42.43 -14.78 9.90
CA ILE A 263 43.46 -13.97 9.24
C ILE A 263 44.82 -14.69 9.33
N GLU A 264 45.20 -15.19 10.51
CA GLU A 264 46.43 -16.00 10.68
C GLU A 264 46.42 -17.22 9.75
N LEU A 265 45.27 -17.87 9.59
CA LEU A 265 45.11 -18.98 8.66
C LEU A 265 45.32 -18.51 7.21
N GLN A 266 44.74 -17.37 6.84
CA GLN A 266 44.92 -16.76 5.51
C GLN A 266 46.37 -16.38 5.23
N ASP A 267 47.09 -15.83 6.21
CA ASP A 267 48.52 -15.51 6.09
C ASP A 267 49.36 -16.77 5.84
N LEU A 268 48.97 -17.90 6.44
CA LEU A 268 49.55 -19.23 6.20
C LEU A 268 49.42 -19.69 4.73
N PHE A 269 48.40 -19.20 4.00
CA PHE A 269 48.23 -19.42 2.55
C PHE A 269 48.90 -18.32 1.69
N ALA A 270 49.26 -17.16 2.27
CA ALA A 270 49.76 -15.99 1.53
C ALA A 270 51.29 -15.81 1.59
N THR A 271 51.97 -16.32 2.61
CA THR A 271 53.45 -16.23 2.69
C THR A 271 54.16 -17.09 1.62
N ASP A 272 55.35 -16.65 1.19
CA ASP A 272 56.24 -17.33 0.22
C ASP A 272 56.58 -18.79 0.60
N GLY A 273 56.29 -19.22 1.82
CA GLY A 273 56.23 -20.61 2.24
C GLY A 273 54.80 -21.13 2.30
N LYS A 274 54.14 -21.37 1.15
CA LYS A 274 52.86 -22.11 1.09
C LYS A 274 52.99 -23.37 1.95
N HIS A 275 52.05 -23.60 2.86
CA HIS A 275 52.03 -24.81 3.69
C HIS A 275 52.15 -26.07 2.81
N ARG A 276 53.08 -26.98 3.13
CA ARG A 276 53.43 -28.18 2.32
C ARG A 276 52.22 -28.95 1.76
N ILE A 277 51.12 -28.97 2.51
CA ILE A 277 49.88 -29.66 2.13
C ILE A 277 49.23 -29.00 0.90
N VAL A 278 49.19 -27.67 0.84
CA VAL A 278 48.54 -26.91 -0.24
C VAL A 278 49.35 -27.06 -1.53
N THR A 279 50.67 -26.90 -1.44
CA THR A 279 51.58 -27.10 -2.57
C THR A 279 51.50 -28.52 -3.12
N SER A 280 51.44 -29.53 -2.24
CA SER A 280 51.29 -30.94 -2.64
C SER A 280 49.97 -31.19 -3.39
N ILE A 281 48.87 -30.57 -2.97
CA ILE A 281 47.58 -30.68 -3.66
C ILE A 281 47.63 -29.96 -5.01
N GLU A 282 48.18 -28.75 -5.09
CA GLU A 282 48.38 -28.02 -6.35
C GLU A 282 49.24 -28.82 -7.34
N GLU A 283 50.33 -29.43 -6.87
CA GLU A 283 51.22 -30.27 -7.69
C GLU A 283 50.51 -31.53 -8.19
N GLN A 284 49.73 -32.22 -7.34
CA GLN A 284 48.97 -33.40 -7.73
C GLN A 284 47.88 -33.06 -8.76
N ILE A 285 47.13 -31.98 -8.55
CA ILE A 285 46.10 -31.53 -9.49
C ILE A 285 46.75 -31.07 -10.80
N THR A 286 47.86 -30.33 -10.73
CA THR A 286 48.61 -29.88 -11.92
C THR A 286 49.19 -31.05 -12.69
N ALA A 287 49.70 -32.09 -12.03
CA ALA A 287 50.17 -33.31 -12.69
C ALA A 287 49.03 -34.02 -13.42
N LYS A 288 47.86 -34.12 -12.80
CA LYS A 288 46.65 -34.68 -13.44
C LYS A 288 46.12 -33.83 -14.59
N PHE A 289 46.20 -32.51 -14.50
CA PHE A 289 45.86 -31.66 -15.63
C PHE A 289 46.86 -31.80 -16.77
N LYS A 290 48.18 -31.83 -16.51
CA LYS A 290 49.21 -32.03 -17.54
C LYS A 290 49.09 -33.34 -18.31
N GLU A 291 48.51 -34.39 -17.72
CA GLU A 291 48.17 -35.64 -18.42
C GLU A 291 47.10 -35.45 -19.51
N LEU A 292 46.28 -34.39 -19.42
CA LEU A 292 45.12 -34.13 -20.29
C LEU A 292 45.30 -32.87 -21.16
N ILE A 293 45.78 -31.78 -20.59
CA ILE A 293 45.95 -30.45 -21.20
C ILE A 293 47.04 -29.64 -20.46
N ASN A 294 47.78 -28.77 -21.16
CA ASN A 294 48.90 -28.02 -20.56
C ASN A 294 48.42 -26.79 -19.75
N ILE A 295 47.81 -27.03 -18.59
CA ILE A 295 47.39 -26.01 -17.63
C ILE A 295 47.87 -26.37 -16.21
N GLY A 296 48.08 -25.36 -15.36
CA GLY A 296 48.42 -25.53 -13.94
C GLY A 296 47.27 -25.16 -13.02
N ALA A 297 47.25 -25.71 -11.81
CA ALA A 297 46.26 -25.42 -10.78
C ALA A 297 46.84 -24.48 -9.71
N GLU A 298 46.09 -23.45 -9.33
CA GLU A 298 46.41 -22.52 -8.25
C GLU A 298 45.22 -22.47 -7.27
N LEU A 299 45.49 -22.65 -5.97
CA LEU A 299 44.50 -22.58 -4.90
C LEU A 299 44.71 -21.31 -4.07
N LYS A 300 43.69 -20.45 -4.04
CA LYS A 300 43.68 -19.22 -3.22
C LYS A 300 42.70 -19.38 -2.07
N PHE A 301 43.16 -19.10 -0.85
CA PHE A 301 42.29 -19.05 0.32
C PHE A 301 41.88 -17.61 0.61
N SER A 302 40.60 -17.40 0.87
CA SER A 302 40.04 -16.13 1.33
C SER A 302 39.44 -16.38 2.72
N ALA A 303 39.75 -15.54 3.72
CA ALA A 303 39.16 -15.71 5.04
C ALA A 303 37.61 -15.66 4.96
N PRO A 304 36.89 -16.61 5.57
CA PRO A 304 35.44 -16.62 5.57
C PRO A 304 34.89 -15.42 6.35
N ASP A 305 33.82 -14.81 5.85
CA ASP A 305 33.10 -13.76 6.58
C ASP A 305 32.17 -14.37 7.62
N VAL A 306 32.76 -14.58 8.80
CA VAL A 306 32.16 -15.18 10.00
C VAL A 306 30.86 -14.51 10.42
N MET A 307 30.73 -13.20 10.20
CA MET A 307 29.52 -12.48 10.61
C MET A 307 28.38 -12.78 9.67
N SER A 308 28.65 -12.77 8.36
CA SER A 308 27.70 -13.22 7.36
C SER A 308 27.31 -14.69 7.61
N ASP A 309 28.26 -15.56 7.97
CA ASP A 309 28.03 -16.99 8.21
C ASP A 309 27.25 -17.27 9.52
N LEU A 310 27.54 -16.51 10.58
CA LEU A 310 26.84 -16.63 11.85
C LEU A 310 25.41 -16.10 11.74
N ALA A 311 25.24 -14.95 11.09
CA ALA A 311 23.91 -14.44 10.78
C ALA A 311 23.19 -15.41 9.83
N ASN A 312 23.94 -16.08 8.93
CA ASN A 312 23.36 -17.06 8.03
C ASN A 312 22.82 -18.31 8.72
N SER A 313 23.49 -18.73 9.80
CA SER A 313 23.15 -19.90 10.60
C SER A 313 22.19 -19.60 11.77
N THR A 314 21.79 -18.34 11.97
CA THR A 314 20.83 -17.96 13.02
C THR A 314 19.39 -18.09 12.52
N GLU A 315 18.59 -18.93 13.18
CA GLU A 315 17.15 -19.07 12.93
C GLU A 315 16.36 -18.15 13.87
N PHE A 316 15.52 -17.28 13.30
CA PHE A 316 14.64 -16.41 14.08
C PHE A 316 13.27 -17.07 14.24
N ARG A 317 12.88 -17.34 15.48
CA ARG A 317 11.58 -17.97 15.82
C ARG A 317 10.75 -17.07 16.72
N VAL A 318 9.44 -17.13 16.53
CA VAL A 318 8.42 -16.45 17.33
C VAL A 318 7.76 -17.49 18.24
N LEU A 319 7.63 -17.15 19.53
CA LEU A 319 6.91 -17.97 20.50
C LEU A 319 5.55 -17.34 20.82
N ASP A 320 4.47 -18.08 20.63
CA ASP A 320 3.11 -17.69 21.00
C ASP A 320 2.40 -18.84 21.73
N GLY A 321 1.96 -18.60 22.97
CA GLY A 321 1.20 -19.58 23.77
C GLY A 321 1.85 -20.96 23.95
N GLY A 322 3.16 -21.10 23.73
CA GLY A 322 3.91 -22.37 23.77
C GLY A 322 4.27 -22.95 22.40
N LEU A 323 3.75 -22.41 21.30
CA LEU A 323 4.09 -22.79 19.93
C LEU A 323 5.25 -21.93 19.43
N SER A 324 6.30 -22.58 18.90
CA SER A 324 7.46 -21.93 18.28
C SER A 324 7.38 -22.08 16.77
N THR A 325 7.34 -20.95 16.05
CA THR A 325 7.15 -20.90 14.59
C THR A 325 8.08 -19.86 13.95
N THR A 326 8.26 -19.91 12.64
CA THR A 326 8.92 -18.82 11.90
C THR A 326 7.95 -17.64 11.70
N PRO A 327 8.43 -16.41 11.47
CA PRO A 327 7.51 -15.28 11.33
C PRO A 327 6.62 -15.35 10.08
N ASP A 328 6.94 -16.15 9.05
CA ASP A 328 6.07 -16.32 7.87
C ASP A 328 4.77 -17.03 8.23
N ASN A 329 4.82 -17.87 9.28
CA ASN A 329 3.69 -18.60 9.81
C ASN A 329 2.85 -17.76 10.80
N GLN A 330 3.20 -16.49 10.99
CA GLN A 330 2.46 -15.55 11.82
C GLN A 330 1.48 -14.73 10.98
N GLY A 331 0.35 -14.33 11.58
CA GLY A 331 -0.57 -13.40 10.92
C GLY A 331 0.11 -12.08 10.57
N HIS A 332 -0.32 -11.42 9.49
CA HIS A 332 0.38 -10.25 8.97
C HIS A 332 0.52 -9.08 9.98
N GLY A 333 -0.43 -8.92 10.92
CA GLY A 333 -0.30 -7.95 12.00
C GLY A 333 0.88 -8.23 12.94
N ALA A 334 1.15 -9.50 13.24
CA ALA A 334 2.30 -9.93 14.04
C ALA A 334 3.61 -9.76 13.25
N GLN A 335 3.63 -10.13 11.96
CA GLN A 335 4.77 -9.88 11.06
C GLN A 335 5.15 -8.40 11.03
N ARG A 336 4.18 -7.51 10.82
CA ARG A 336 4.42 -6.06 10.78
C ARG A 336 4.87 -5.53 12.14
N SER A 337 4.37 -6.10 13.24
CA SER A 337 4.83 -5.76 14.60
C SER A 337 6.28 -6.20 14.86
N ILE A 338 6.72 -7.33 14.30
CA ILE A 338 8.12 -7.77 14.34
C ILE A 338 9.01 -6.80 13.58
N VAL A 339 8.62 -6.38 12.37
CA VAL A 339 9.35 -5.35 11.61
C VAL A 339 9.49 -4.07 12.43
N LEU A 340 8.40 -3.61 13.05
CA LEU A 340 8.44 -2.45 13.95
C LEU A 340 9.44 -2.64 15.09
N ALA A 341 9.41 -3.79 15.77
CA ALA A 341 10.31 -4.08 16.89
C ALA A 341 11.78 -4.08 16.45
N LEU A 342 12.09 -4.70 15.31
CA LEU A 342 13.45 -4.73 14.76
C LEU A 342 13.94 -3.32 14.37
N LEU A 343 13.07 -2.51 13.75
CA LEU A 343 13.39 -1.10 13.45
C LEU A 343 13.59 -0.28 14.72
N GLN A 344 12.82 -0.54 15.78
CA GLN A 344 12.99 0.12 17.08
C GLN A 344 14.33 -0.25 17.71
N MET A 345 14.67 -1.53 17.72
CA MET A 345 15.98 -2.00 18.18
C MET A 345 17.11 -1.34 17.39
N TYR A 346 16.98 -1.30 16.06
CA TYR A 346 17.95 -0.63 15.20
C TYR A 346 18.09 0.86 15.56
N ALA A 347 16.97 1.58 15.70
CA ALA A 347 16.97 2.99 16.08
C ALA A 347 17.58 3.26 17.47
N GLU A 348 17.42 2.34 18.42
CA GLU A 348 18.04 2.44 19.75
C GLU A 348 19.55 2.20 19.70
N GLN A 349 20.03 1.31 18.84
CA GLN A 349 21.47 1.05 18.69
C GLN A 349 22.21 2.20 18.02
N LEU A 350 21.55 2.92 17.10
CA LEU A 350 22.09 4.16 16.53
C LEU A 350 22.39 5.22 17.60
N ARG A 351 21.72 5.20 18.75
CA ARG A 351 22.00 6.13 19.86
C ARG A 351 23.22 5.74 20.68
N LYS A 352 23.57 4.45 20.72
CA LYS A 352 24.63 3.89 21.57
C LYS A 352 25.97 3.79 20.84
N SER A 353 25.95 3.69 19.52
CA SER A 353 27.16 3.59 18.70
C SER A 353 27.81 4.97 18.52
N THR A 354 29.05 5.12 19.00
CA THR A 354 29.90 6.31 18.80
C THR A 354 30.73 6.24 17.51
N ALA A 355 30.67 5.11 16.79
CA ALA A 355 31.42 4.88 15.57
C ALA A 355 30.83 5.67 14.39
N ARG A 356 31.57 6.69 13.93
CA ARG A 356 31.22 7.58 12.81
C ARG A 356 31.36 6.93 11.42
N GLU A 357 31.81 5.69 11.33
CA GLU A 357 32.05 4.97 10.07
C GLU A 357 30.92 3.97 9.78
N GLN A 358 29.67 4.44 9.68
CA GLN A 358 28.55 3.60 9.26
C GLN A 358 28.28 3.83 7.77
N HIS A 359 28.17 2.74 6.99
CA HIS A 359 27.66 2.82 5.63
C HIS A 359 26.21 3.34 5.69
N PRO A 360 25.90 4.45 4.98
CA PRO A 360 24.57 5.05 5.04
C PRO A 360 23.53 4.09 4.47
N MET A 361 22.41 3.96 5.19
CA MET A 361 21.34 3.04 4.82
C MET A 361 20.15 3.77 4.20
N LEU A 362 19.52 3.15 3.20
CA LEU A 362 18.31 3.64 2.57
C LEU A 362 17.15 2.68 2.87
N PHE A 363 16.21 3.12 3.70
CA PHE A 363 15.00 2.39 4.01
C PHE A 363 13.91 2.76 3.01
N LEU A 364 13.47 1.77 2.24
CA LEU A 364 12.38 1.87 1.30
C LEU A 364 11.20 1.08 1.87
N ILE A 365 10.19 1.73 2.44
CA ILE A 365 9.10 1.05 3.15
C ILE A 365 7.76 1.34 2.49
N GLU A 366 7.12 0.33 1.95
CA GLU A 366 5.79 0.45 1.39
C GLU A 366 4.70 0.24 2.45
N GLU A 367 3.74 1.16 2.46
CA GLU A 367 2.53 1.14 3.29
C GLU A 367 2.80 0.65 4.73
N PRO A 368 3.66 1.36 5.49
CA PRO A 368 4.06 0.96 6.84
C PRO A 368 2.90 0.79 7.82
N GLU A 369 1.72 1.36 7.52
CA GLU A 369 0.47 1.22 8.27
C GLU A 369 -0.30 -0.08 8.03
N ILE A 370 -0.03 -0.81 6.94
CA ILE A 370 -0.79 -2.03 6.60
C ILE A 370 -0.73 -3.03 7.76
N TYR A 371 -1.89 -3.53 8.17
CA TYR A 371 -2.12 -4.46 9.29
C TYR A 371 -1.76 -3.93 10.69
N LEU A 372 -1.49 -2.63 10.84
CA LEU A 372 -1.25 -2.01 12.14
C LEU A 372 -2.49 -1.28 12.66
N HIS A 373 -2.76 -1.46 13.94
CA HIS A 373 -3.71 -0.61 14.67
C HIS A 373 -3.19 0.85 14.69
N PRO A 374 -4.06 1.89 14.70
CA PRO A 374 -3.63 3.31 14.64
C PRO A 374 -2.57 3.74 15.67
N ALA A 375 -2.58 3.13 16.86
CA ALA A 375 -1.53 3.36 17.87
C ALA A 375 -0.15 2.84 17.41
N MET A 376 -0.11 1.70 16.73
CA MET A 376 1.12 1.13 16.16
C MET A 376 1.57 1.88 14.91
N CYS A 377 0.66 2.39 14.07
CA CYS A 377 1.02 3.27 12.95
C CYS A 377 1.80 4.51 13.44
N ARG A 378 1.34 5.13 14.53
CA ARG A 378 2.04 6.25 15.17
C ARG A 378 3.43 5.84 15.68
N ARG A 379 3.54 4.68 16.34
CA ARG A 379 4.85 4.15 16.79
C ARG A 379 5.79 3.84 15.63
N MET A 380 5.27 3.32 14.52
CA MET A 380 6.03 3.06 13.30
C MET A 380 6.59 4.35 12.72
N ARG A 381 5.74 5.35 12.50
CA ARG A 381 6.16 6.71 12.09
C ARG A 381 7.25 7.26 13.01
N ASP A 382 7.04 7.24 14.32
CA ASP A 382 8.00 7.80 15.28
C ASP A 382 9.35 7.07 15.24
N THR A 383 9.34 5.76 14.99
CA THR A 383 10.55 4.94 14.85
C THR A 383 11.31 5.31 13.57
N LEU A 384 10.62 5.40 12.44
CA LEU A 384 11.20 5.81 11.17
C LEU A 384 11.71 7.27 11.20
N LEU A 385 11.02 8.17 11.91
CA LEU A 385 11.50 9.53 12.17
C LEU A 385 12.76 9.55 13.03
N LYS A 386 12.89 8.65 14.01
CA LYS A 386 14.13 8.53 14.80
C LYS A 386 15.30 8.06 13.93
N ILE A 387 15.07 7.08 13.05
CA ILE A 387 16.09 6.58 12.11
C ILE A 387 16.53 7.70 11.17
N SER A 388 15.60 8.37 10.48
CA SER A 388 15.91 9.47 9.55
C SER A 388 16.61 10.67 10.21
N ARG A 389 16.33 10.96 11.48
CA ARG A 389 16.98 12.07 12.22
C ARG A 389 18.35 11.74 12.80
N SER A 390 18.69 10.46 12.89
CA SER A 390 19.98 10.01 13.45
C SER A 390 21.16 10.35 12.56
N GLY A 391 20.93 10.58 11.26
CA GLY A 391 21.99 10.69 10.25
C GLY A 391 22.52 9.34 9.76
N ALA A 392 22.11 8.21 10.32
CA ALA A 392 22.57 6.89 9.87
C ALA A 392 21.73 6.29 8.73
N GLY A 393 20.45 6.68 8.62
CA GLY A 393 19.54 6.18 7.60
C GLY A 393 18.72 7.29 6.94
N GLN A 394 18.36 7.08 5.67
CA GLN A 394 17.34 7.85 4.96
C GLN A 394 16.08 6.98 4.85
N VAL A 395 14.90 7.57 4.99
CA VAL A 395 13.63 6.85 4.88
C VAL A 395 12.83 7.41 3.71
N ILE A 396 12.43 6.53 2.81
CA ILE A 396 11.42 6.79 1.79
C ILE A 396 10.29 5.80 2.04
N CYS A 397 9.06 6.28 2.17
CA CYS A 397 7.91 5.41 2.32
C CYS A 397 6.76 5.78 1.39
N THR A 398 5.96 4.79 1.01
CA THR A 398 4.65 5.01 0.40
C THR A 398 3.58 4.88 1.48
N THR A 399 2.53 5.70 1.45
CA THR A 399 1.49 5.65 2.50
C THR A 399 0.16 6.21 1.99
N HIS A 400 -0.93 5.64 2.51
CA HIS A 400 -2.29 6.15 2.46
C HIS A 400 -2.72 6.77 3.79
N SER A 401 -1.86 6.68 4.81
CA SER A 401 -2.19 7.14 6.15
C SER A 401 -1.77 8.60 6.36
N PRO A 402 -2.69 9.47 6.80
CA PRO A 402 -2.36 10.85 7.18
C PRO A 402 -1.34 10.93 8.32
N VAL A 403 -1.16 9.84 9.10
CA VAL A 403 -0.26 9.79 10.26
C VAL A 403 1.19 10.09 9.85
N PHE A 404 1.63 9.70 8.65
CA PHE A 404 2.99 9.88 8.17
C PHE A 404 3.26 11.27 7.57
N LEU A 405 2.23 12.10 7.41
CA LEU A 405 2.36 13.46 6.87
C LEU A 405 2.50 14.50 7.98
N ASP A 406 3.21 15.57 7.67
CA ASP A 406 3.37 16.75 8.54
C ASP A 406 3.52 18.00 7.68
N LEU A 407 2.42 18.74 7.57
CA LEU A 407 2.29 19.91 6.70
C LEU A 407 3.03 21.13 7.27
N ALA A 408 3.25 21.17 8.58
CA ALA A 408 3.90 22.31 9.21
C ALA A 408 5.42 22.28 9.02
N ASP A 409 6.02 21.12 9.33
CA ASP A 409 7.46 21.02 9.56
C ASP A 409 8.21 20.16 8.54
N ARG A 410 7.50 19.24 7.87
CA ARG A 410 8.09 18.30 6.90
C ARG A 410 7.32 18.27 5.59
N HIS A 411 6.71 19.39 5.20
CA HIS A 411 6.03 19.47 3.91
C HIS A 411 6.99 19.23 2.74
N ASP A 412 8.29 19.56 2.88
CA ASP A 412 9.29 19.26 1.86
C ASP A 412 9.61 17.77 1.66
N GLY A 413 9.22 16.95 2.65
CA GLY A 413 9.25 15.50 2.59
C GLY A 413 7.97 14.87 2.06
N ILE A 414 7.07 15.62 1.42
CA ILE A 414 5.81 15.08 0.87
C ILE A 414 5.84 15.11 -0.66
N VAL A 415 5.52 13.97 -1.28
CA VAL A 415 5.32 13.83 -2.72
C VAL A 415 3.90 13.35 -2.96
N ILE A 416 3.13 14.11 -3.73
CA ILE A 416 1.79 13.71 -4.17
C ILE A 416 1.89 13.13 -5.57
N LEU A 417 1.51 11.86 -5.73
CA LEU A 417 1.36 11.22 -7.03
C LEU A 417 -0.10 11.28 -7.48
N ARG A 418 -0.30 11.78 -8.70
CA ARG A 418 -1.60 11.77 -9.39
C ARG A 418 -1.43 11.11 -10.76
N LYS A 419 -2.50 10.52 -11.28
CA LYS A 419 -2.55 10.07 -12.68
C LYS A 419 -3.06 11.19 -13.57
N LYS A 420 -2.24 11.63 -14.53
CA LYS A 420 -2.63 12.59 -15.56
C LYS A 420 -2.38 11.98 -16.94
N ALA A 421 -3.42 11.92 -17.77
CA ALA A 421 -3.36 11.28 -19.10
C ALA A 421 -2.77 9.84 -19.04
N ALA A 422 -3.22 9.04 -18.07
CA ALA A 422 -2.78 7.67 -17.78
C ALA A 422 -1.30 7.51 -17.33
N ALA A 423 -0.51 8.59 -17.21
CA ALA A 423 0.84 8.55 -16.68
C ALA A 423 0.90 9.09 -15.23
N PRO A 424 1.76 8.52 -14.37
CA PRO A 424 2.08 9.10 -13.06
C PRO A 424 2.71 10.48 -13.20
N VAL A 425 2.25 11.44 -12.40
CA VAL A 425 2.87 12.77 -12.24
C VAL A 425 3.09 13.00 -10.75
N ALA A 426 4.30 13.44 -10.40
CA ALA A 426 4.68 13.76 -9.03
C ALA A 426 4.67 15.27 -8.82
N THR A 427 4.01 15.72 -7.75
CA THR A 427 4.10 17.09 -7.24
C THR A 427 4.80 17.06 -5.88
N GLN A 428 5.93 17.76 -5.79
CA GLN A 428 6.72 17.90 -4.58
C GLN A 428 7.06 19.37 -4.35
N ARG A 429 7.20 19.75 -3.08
CA ARG A 429 7.89 20.98 -2.69
C ARG A 429 9.19 20.63 -2.02
N THR A 430 10.27 21.32 -2.38
CA THR A 430 11.62 21.04 -1.88
C THR A 430 12.17 22.16 -1.02
N ARG A 431 11.44 23.28 -0.94
CA ARG A 431 11.77 24.43 -0.11
C ARG A 431 10.70 24.60 0.96
N ASP A 432 11.11 25.25 2.03
CA ASP A 432 10.20 25.65 3.10
C ASP A 432 9.13 26.61 2.56
N VAL A 433 7.86 26.31 2.81
CA VAL A 433 6.71 27.13 2.40
C VAL A 433 6.53 28.34 3.32
N PHE A 434 7.19 28.34 4.49
CA PHE A 434 7.13 29.43 5.46
C PHE A 434 8.48 30.17 5.49
N ASP A 435 8.49 31.44 5.12
CA ASP A 435 9.70 32.25 4.89
C ASP A 435 10.38 32.77 6.17
N GLN A 436 10.17 32.09 7.31
CA GLN A 436 10.75 32.40 8.64
C GLN A 436 10.47 33.82 9.18
N THR A 437 9.60 34.60 8.54
CA THR A 437 9.09 35.87 9.06
C THR A 437 8.28 35.62 10.35
N GLU A 438 8.11 36.64 11.21
CA GLU A 438 7.30 36.47 12.44
C GLU A 438 5.86 36.04 12.13
N GLY A 439 5.26 36.56 11.06
CA GLY A 439 3.93 36.13 10.60
C GLY A 439 3.90 34.66 10.18
N ASP A 440 4.94 34.19 9.49
CA ASP A 440 5.04 32.80 9.02
C ASP A 440 5.35 31.83 10.16
N LYS A 441 6.14 32.25 11.15
CA LYS A 441 6.35 31.49 12.39
C LYS A 441 5.03 31.28 13.14
N GLU A 442 4.22 32.33 13.26
CA GLU A 442 2.91 32.24 13.89
C GLU A 442 1.94 31.34 13.09
N GLN A 443 1.89 31.50 11.77
CA GLN A 443 1.07 30.64 10.90
C GLN A 443 1.48 29.18 10.99
N ARG A 444 2.78 28.88 10.98
CA ARG A 444 3.30 27.52 11.20
C ARG A 444 2.88 26.99 12.57
N ALA A 445 2.99 27.80 13.63
CA ALA A 445 2.59 27.39 14.98
C ALA A 445 1.09 27.05 15.05
N ARG A 446 0.22 27.84 14.40
CA ARG A 446 -1.22 27.55 14.28
C ARG A 446 -1.49 26.26 13.50
N LEU A 447 -0.76 26.02 12.42
CA LEU A 447 -0.86 24.78 11.66
C LEU A 447 -0.43 23.56 12.49
N ARG A 448 0.69 23.63 13.23
CA ARG A 448 1.13 22.57 14.15
C ARG A 448 0.09 22.25 15.21
N MET A 449 -0.50 23.29 15.79
CA MET A 449 -1.60 23.16 16.75
C MET A 449 -2.73 22.35 16.11
N LEU A 450 -3.23 22.76 14.94
CA LEU A 450 -4.33 22.08 14.26
C LEU A 450 -4.02 20.59 13.97
N LEU A 451 -2.82 20.30 13.46
CA LEU A 451 -2.35 18.92 13.19
C LEU A 451 -2.29 18.03 14.46
N THR A 452 -2.13 18.64 15.63
CA THR A 452 -2.10 17.91 16.91
C THR A 452 -3.51 17.53 17.37
N PHE A 453 -4.51 18.37 17.09
CA PHE A 453 -5.89 18.16 17.50
C PHE A 453 -6.70 17.31 16.53
N ASP A 454 -6.46 17.48 15.23
CA ASP A 454 -7.24 16.83 14.19
C ASP A 454 -6.32 16.23 13.12
N PRO A 455 -5.97 14.94 13.21
CA PRO A 455 -5.15 14.27 12.20
C PRO A 455 -5.85 14.16 10.83
N ALA A 456 -7.19 14.30 10.77
CA ALA A 456 -7.94 14.24 9.50
C ALA A 456 -7.66 15.46 8.61
N VAL A 457 -7.05 16.50 9.17
CA VAL A 457 -6.54 17.67 8.46
C VAL A 457 -5.54 17.30 7.36
N ASN A 458 -4.79 16.21 7.55
CA ASN A 458 -3.88 15.66 6.54
C ASN A 458 -4.61 14.92 5.40
N GLU A 459 -5.91 14.63 5.55
CA GLU A 459 -6.72 14.00 4.49
C GLU A 459 -6.78 14.86 3.23
N ALA A 460 -6.58 16.18 3.36
CA ALA A 460 -6.53 17.14 2.26
C ALA A 460 -5.60 16.72 1.10
N PHE A 461 -4.53 15.98 1.40
CA PHE A 461 -3.54 15.51 0.43
C PHE A 461 -4.00 14.27 -0.36
N PHE A 462 -5.09 13.64 0.08
CA PHE A 462 -5.71 12.48 -0.56
C PHE A 462 -7.03 12.84 -1.27
N SER A 463 -7.55 14.06 -1.07
CA SER A 463 -8.83 14.51 -1.59
C SER A 463 -8.75 15.04 -3.03
N GLU A 464 -9.85 14.90 -3.77
CA GLU A 464 -10.01 15.56 -5.06
C GLU A 464 -10.28 17.06 -4.89
N GLN A 465 -11.08 17.42 -3.88
CA GLN A 465 -11.42 18.79 -3.55
C GLN A 465 -11.31 19.05 -2.04
N VAL A 466 -10.88 20.26 -1.69
CA VAL A 466 -10.79 20.70 -0.30
C VAL A 466 -11.69 21.91 -0.08
N CYS A 467 -12.43 21.94 1.02
CA CYS A 467 -13.15 23.12 1.48
C CYS A 467 -12.73 23.44 2.91
N LEU A 468 -12.07 24.58 3.10
CA LEU A 468 -11.71 25.10 4.41
C LEU A 468 -12.92 25.81 4.99
N VAL A 469 -13.27 25.47 6.23
CA VAL A 469 -14.35 26.14 6.98
C VAL A 469 -13.80 26.66 8.30
N GLU A 470 -14.35 27.76 8.78
CA GLU A 470 -13.87 28.40 10.00
C GLU A 470 -14.09 27.54 11.27
N GLY A 471 -15.26 26.88 11.42
CA GLY A 471 -15.61 26.15 12.64
C GLY A 471 -16.50 24.91 12.46
N ASP A 472 -16.95 24.36 13.59
CA ASP A 472 -17.82 23.15 13.62
C ASP A 472 -19.25 23.46 13.16
N CYS A 473 -19.68 24.73 13.25
CA CYS A 473 -21.04 25.14 12.91
C CYS A 473 -21.33 24.92 11.42
N GLU A 474 -20.38 25.26 10.55
CA GLU A 474 -20.49 25.07 9.10
C GLU A 474 -20.56 23.56 8.77
N ILE A 475 -19.71 22.74 9.40
CA ILE A 475 -19.72 21.27 9.17
C ILE A 475 -21.06 20.67 9.57
N ALA A 476 -21.58 21.04 10.74
CA ALA A 476 -22.87 20.56 11.21
C ALA A 476 -24.03 21.00 10.29
N ALA A 477 -23.97 22.23 9.78
CA ALA A 477 -24.96 22.75 8.86
C ALA A 477 -24.99 21.99 7.52
N VAL A 478 -23.84 21.64 6.94
CA VAL A 478 -23.77 20.86 5.68
C VAL A 478 -24.54 19.53 5.82
N GLU A 479 -24.28 18.79 6.90
CA GLU A 479 -24.91 17.49 7.14
C GLU A 479 -26.41 17.62 7.44
N ALA A 480 -26.81 18.64 8.20
CA ALA A 480 -28.22 18.91 8.49
C ALA A 480 -29.01 19.28 7.22
N VAL A 481 -28.43 20.11 6.34
CA VAL A 481 -29.05 20.49 5.06
C VAL A 481 -29.23 19.28 4.16
N ALA A 482 -28.20 18.43 4.02
CA ALA A 482 -28.29 17.22 3.19
C ALA A 482 -29.47 16.33 3.61
N ARG A 483 -29.60 16.05 4.91
CA ARG A 483 -30.69 15.23 5.46
C ARG A 483 -32.06 15.88 5.26
N ARG A 484 -32.15 17.21 5.36
CA ARG A 484 -33.41 17.92 5.14
C ARG A 484 -33.82 17.87 3.66
N LEU A 485 -32.88 18.13 2.74
CA LEU A 485 -33.11 18.07 1.30
C LEU A 485 -33.47 16.66 0.82
N GLU A 486 -32.86 15.62 1.40
CA GLU A 486 -33.22 14.23 1.13
C GLU A 486 -34.67 13.94 1.54
N LYS A 487 -35.07 14.33 2.76
CA LYS A 487 -36.46 14.18 3.24
C LYS A 487 -37.49 14.90 2.37
N GLU A 488 -37.09 16.01 1.74
CA GLU A 488 -37.93 16.76 0.80
C GLU A 488 -37.94 16.14 -0.61
N GLY A 489 -37.14 15.10 -0.86
CA GLY A 489 -36.97 14.50 -2.19
C GLY A 489 -36.20 15.38 -3.19
N SER A 490 -35.53 16.44 -2.70
CA SER A 490 -34.79 17.38 -3.54
C SER A 490 -33.44 16.85 -4.00
N ILE A 491 -32.85 15.90 -3.25
CA ILE A 491 -31.59 15.24 -3.59
C ILE A 491 -31.69 13.72 -3.37
N SER A 492 -30.82 12.98 -4.04
CA SER A 492 -30.54 11.58 -3.77
C SER A 492 -29.44 11.44 -2.73
N TRP A 493 -29.68 10.66 -1.67
CA TRP A 493 -28.69 10.39 -0.63
C TRP A 493 -27.44 9.71 -1.19
N SER A 494 -27.58 8.79 -2.15
CA SER A 494 -26.44 8.12 -2.77
C SER A 494 -25.56 9.08 -3.57
N LYS A 495 -26.16 10.00 -4.34
CA LYS A 495 -25.44 11.05 -5.06
C LYS A 495 -24.76 12.03 -4.10
N TYR A 496 -25.45 12.44 -3.03
CA TYR A 496 -24.85 13.26 -1.98
C TYR A 496 -23.65 12.57 -1.34
N LEU A 497 -23.75 11.30 -0.96
CA LEU A 497 -22.63 10.57 -0.37
C LEU A 497 -21.43 10.47 -1.32
N LEU A 498 -21.66 10.29 -2.62
CA LEU A 498 -20.58 10.33 -3.62
C LEU A 498 -19.92 11.71 -3.69
N ALA A 499 -20.70 12.78 -3.80
CA ALA A 499 -20.19 14.14 -3.80
C ALA A 499 -19.43 14.49 -2.51
N ARG A 500 -19.99 14.09 -1.36
CA ARG A 500 -19.39 14.31 -0.04
C ARG A 500 -18.07 13.55 0.17
N ARG A 501 -17.89 12.40 -0.48
CA ARG A 501 -16.62 11.64 -0.46
C ARG A 501 -15.53 12.27 -1.34
N MET A 502 -15.90 13.03 -2.36
CA MET A 502 -14.96 13.75 -3.23
C MET A 502 -14.42 15.03 -2.55
N VAL A 503 -15.16 15.60 -1.60
CA VAL A 503 -14.80 16.83 -0.90
C VAL A 503 -14.42 16.58 0.55
N THR A 504 -13.23 17.00 0.95
CA THR A 504 -12.84 17.04 2.36
C THR A 504 -13.11 18.43 2.93
N LEU A 505 -14.05 18.49 3.90
CA LEU A 505 -14.32 19.67 4.70
C LEU A 505 -13.33 19.72 5.86
N ILE A 506 -12.52 20.79 5.95
CA ILE A 506 -11.50 20.94 6.98
C ILE A 506 -11.92 22.07 7.93
N ASN A 507 -12.18 21.72 9.19
CA ASN A 507 -12.37 22.70 10.24
C ASN A 507 -11.02 23.34 10.59
N CYS A 508 -10.84 24.61 10.26
CA CYS A 508 -9.63 25.37 10.55
C CYS A 508 -9.53 25.85 12.01
N ARG A 509 -10.58 25.64 12.82
CA ARG A 509 -10.65 25.99 14.25
C ARG A 509 -10.35 27.48 14.47
N GLY A 510 -10.90 28.31 13.59
CA GLY A 510 -10.76 29.76 13.61
C GLY A 510 -10.09 30.35 12.37
N LYS A 511 -10.46 31.59 12.07
CA LYS A 511 -10.05 32.34 10.88
C LYS A 511 -8.55 32.39 10.63
N TRP A 512 -7.74 32.59 11.68
CA TRP A 512 -6.30 32.80 11.55
C TRP A 512 -5.50 31.56 11.13
N THR A 513 -6.10 30.37 11.22
CA THR A 513 -5.47 29.12 10.77
C THR A 513 -5.67 28.91 9.27
N ILE A 514 -6.71 29.51 8.68
CA ILE A 514 -7.05 29.37 7.25
C ILE A 514 -5.86 29.80 6.36
N PRO A 515 -5.23 30.98 6.52
CA PRO A 515 -4.09 31.38 5.71
C PRO A 515 -2.90 30.40 5.77
N ALA A 516 -2.64 29.81 6.95
CA ALA A 516 -1.57 28.84 7.12
C ALA A 516 -1.83 27.58 6.27
N PHE A 517 -3.09 27.14 6.20
CA PHE A 517 -3.53 26.02 5.37
C PHE A 517 -3.45 26.34 3.88
N GLN A 518 -3.96 27.51 3.47
CA GLN A 518 -3.95 27.97 2.08
C GLN A 518 -2.54 27.99 1.49
N LYS A 519 -1.54 28.45 2.27
CA LYS A 519 -0.14 28.45 1.83
C LYS A 519 0.35 27.07 1.45
N VAL A 520 0.06 26.05 2.28
CA VAL A 520 0.47 24.67 2.01
C VAL A 520 -0.30 24.10 0.81
N LEU A 521 -1.63 24.24 0.75
CA LEU A 521 -2.43 23.72 -0.35
C LEU A 521 -2.02 24.33 -1.70
N ARG A 522 -1.83 25.66 -1.74
CA ARG A 522 -1.33 26.38 -2.92
C ARG A 522 0.06 25.93 -3.32
N ALA A 523 0.94 25.68 -2.34
CA ALA A 523 2.24 25.11 -2.64
C ALA A 523 2.06 23.74 -3.32
N PHE A 524 1.17 22.86 -2.87
CA PHE A 524 0.97 21.57 -3.51
C PHE A 524 0.08 21.55 -4.76
N ASP A 525 -0.33 22.72 -5.28
CA ASP A 525 -1.27 22.82 -6.41
C ASP A 525 -2.59 22.05 -6.13
N ILE A 526 -3.04 22.09 -4.88
CA ILE A 526 -4.31 21.51 -4.45
C ILE A 526 -5.36 22.60 -4.50
N ASN A 527 -6.39 22.41 -5.32
CA ASN A 527 -7.52 23.34 -5.41
C ASN A 527 -8.33 23.32 -4.11
N TYR A 528 -8.69 24.51 -3.63
CA TYR A 528 -9.48 24.63 -2.41
C TYR A 528 -10.50 25.77 -2.47
N ARG A 529 -11.52 25.65 -1.63
CA ARG A 529 -12.51 26.70 -1.36
C ARG A 529 -12.45 27.11 0.10
N VAL A 530 -12.88 28.32 0.41
CA VAL A 530 -12.83 28.86 1.77
C VAL A 530 -14.17 29.42 2.19
N ILE A 531 -14.67 29.01 3.34
CA ILE A 531 -15.83 29.59 4.02
C ILE A 531 -15.36 30.20 5.33
N TYR A 532 -15.64 31.48 5.53
CA TYR A 532 -15.19 32.22 6.71
C TYR A 532 -16.14 33.37 7.05
N ASP A 533 -16.14 33.81 8.29
CA ASP A 533 -16.96 34.94 8.73
C ASP A 533 -16.24 36.25 8.42
N LEU A 534 -16.91 37.39 8.25
CA LEU A 534 -16.20 38.67 8.11
C LEU A 534 -15.75 39.19 9.47
N ASP A 535 -16.56 39.00 10.50
CA ASP A 535 -16.44 39.59 11.84
C ASP A 535 -16.24 41.13 11.81
N VAL A 536 -16.29 41.75 12.99
CA VAL A 536 -16.07 43.19 13.14
C VAL A 536 -14.73 43.46 13.80
N GLY A 537 -13.94 44.36 13.23
CA GLY A 537 -12.73 44.91 13.85
C GLY A 537 -11.48 44.84 12.97
N ALA A 538 -10.43 45.57 13.37
CA ALA A 538 -9.20 45.69 12.59
C ALA A 538 -8.47 44.34 12.39
N GLN A 539 -8.46 43.48 13.42
CA GLN A 539 -7.85 42.15 13.34
C GLN A 539 -8.59 41.22 12.37
N ALA A 540 -9.92 41.25 12.39
CA ALA A 540 -10.74 40.50 11.45
C ALA A 540 -10.49 40.95 10.00
N ASN A 541 -10.46 42.26 9.75
CA ASN A 541 -10.15 42.82 8.43
C ASN A 541 -8.77 42.40 7.91
N GLN A 542 -7.78 42.33 8.81
CA GLN A 542 -6.43 41.87 8.48
C GLN A 542 -6.44 40.40 8.06
N ALA A 543 -7.11 39.53 8.83
CA ALA A 543 -7.23 38.11 8.51
C ALA A 543 -7.99 37.88 7.19
N ASN A 544 -9.11 38.58 6.98
CA ASN A 544 -9.88 38.55 5.73
C ASN A 544 -9.02 38.93 4.52
N SER A 545 -8.21 39.99 4.67
CA SER A 545 -7.27 40.42 3.63
C SER A 545 -6.21 39.35 3.33
N GLN A 546 -5.68 38.67 4.35
CA GLN A 546 -4.73 37.57 4.16
C GLN A 546 -5.35 36.39 3.42
N ILE A 547 -6.58 36.00 3.78
CA ILE A 547 -7.31 34.91 3.11
C ILE A 547 -7.48 35.24 1.62
N ASN A 548 -7.99 36.44 1.33
CA ASN A 548 -8.26 36.87 -0.04
C ASN A 548 -6.99 36.99 -0.89
N ASN A 549 -5.87 37.46 -0.31
CA ASN A 549 -4.60 37.56 -1.03
C ASN A 549 -3.99 36.19 -1.40
N LEU A 550 -4.40 35.12 -0.71
CA LEU A 550 -3.89 33.77 -0.94
C LEU A 550 -4.71 32.97 -1.97
N LEU A 551 -5.93 33.40 -2.27
CA LEU A 551 -6.76 32.82 -3.33
C LEU A 551 -6.09 33.01 -4.71
N SER A 552 -6.11 31.99 -5.57
CA SER A 552 -5.57 32.07 -6.92
C SER A 552 -6.30 31.17 -7.93
N GLY A 553 -6.35 31.58 -9.20
CA GLY A 553 -6.89 30.74 -10.28
C GLY A 553 -8.39 30.41 -10.08
N ASN A 554 -8.68 29.13 -9.80
CA ASN A 554 -10.03 28.59 -9.61
C ASN A 554 -10.49 28.58 -8.13
N ASP A 555 -9.67 29.04 -7.20
CA ASP A 555 -10.03 29.10 -5.78
C ASP A 555 -11.22 30.05 -5.58
N GLN A 556 -12.16 29.67 -4.73
CA GLN A 556 -13.34 30.49 -4.41
C GLN A 556 -13.47 30.69 -2.90
N SER A 557 -14.10 31.79 -2.51
CA SER A 557 -14.44 32.03 -1.11
C SER A 557 -15.89 32.46 -0.92
N LEU A 558 -16.48 32.04 0.19
CA LEU A 558 -17.81 32.42 0.63
C LEU A 558 -17.73 33.10 2.02
N PRO A 559 -17.64 34.44 2.08
CA PRO A 559 -17.66 35.17 3.34
C PRO A 559 -19.08 35.35 3.88
N HIS A 560 -19.25 35.30 5.20
CA HIS A 560 -20.53 35.60 5.87
C HIS A 560 -20.46 36.90 6.67
N ASP A 561 -21.43 37.80 6.48
CA ASP A 561 -21.48 39.11 7.14
C ASP A 561 -22.65 39.20 8.16
N PRO A 562 -22.38 39.46 9.46
CA PRO A 562 -21.06 39.54 10.09
C PRO A 562 -20.44 38.15 10.37
N ASN A 563 -21.29 37.14 10.62
CA ASN A 563 -20.90 35.77 10.94
C ASN A 563 -21.93 34.78 10.36
N PHE A 564 -21.59 33.48 10.34
CA PHE A 564 -22.45 32.43 9.79
C PHE A 564 -23.85 32.43 10.40
N GLU A 565 -23.96 32.52 11.73
CA GLU A 565 -25.25 32.40 12.42
C GLU A 565 -26.21 33.54 12.08
N GLU A 566 -25.71 34.77 12.11
CA GLU A 566 -26.50 35.96 11.82
C GLU A 566 -26.82 36.05 10.31
N PHE A 567 -25.86 35.71 9.46
CA PHE A 567 -26.04 35.75 8.01
C PHE A 567 -27.06 34.70 7.54
N ILE A 568 -27.00 33.49 8.08
CA ILE A 568 -27.86 32.37 7.66
C ILE A 568 -29.18 32.33 8.43
N PHE A 569 -29.18 32.54 9.74
CA PHE A 569 -30.37 32.34 10.57
C PHE A 569 -30.97 33.66 11.09
N GLY A 570 -30.29 34.79 10.92
CA GLY A 570 -30.70 36.06 11.53
C GLY A 570 -30.71 36.01 13.06
N LYS A 571 -29.92 35.10 13.65
CA LYS A 571 -29.86 34.86 15.09
C LYS A 571 -28.43 34.99 15.58
N HIS A 572 -28.28 35.58 16.76
CA HIS A 572 -27.01 35.62 17.46
C HIS A 572 -26.95 34.49 18.49
N TRP A 573 -25.94 33.61 18.41
CA TRP A 573 -25.73 32.52 19.35
C TRP A 573 -24.39 32.64 20.09
N ARG A 574 -24.40 32.46 21.42
CA ARG A 574 -23.20 32.55 22.26
C ARG A 574 -22.54 31.21 22.56
N SER A 575 -23.31 30.12 22.58
CA SER A 575 -22.85 28.75 22.88
C SER A 575 -23.64 27.73 22.05
N ASP A 576 -23.16 26.49 22.01
CA ASP A 576 -23.83 25.35 21.36
C ASP A 576 -24.19 25.57 19.88
N LYS A 577 -23.41 26.41 19.20
CA LYS A 577 -23.62 26.81 17.80
C LYS A 577 -23.91 25.62 16.86
N PRO A 578 -23.12 24.52 16.85
CA PRO A 578 -23.38 23.40 15.92
C PRO A 578 -24.73 22.71 16.17
N TRP A 579 -25.12 22.56 17.45
CA TRP A 579 -26.41 21.97 17.81
C TRP A 579 -27.57 22.91 17.46
N LEU A 580 -27.45 24.20 17.78
CA LEU A 580 -28.46 25.20 17.45
C LEU A 580 -28.66 25.35 15.94
N ALA A 581 -27.59 25.29 15.15
CA ALA A 581 -27.66 25.26 13.69
C ALA A 581 -28.47 24.04 13.22
N THR A 582 -28.05 22.83 13.63
CA THR A 582 -28.71 21.57 13.26
C THR A 582 -30.20 21.57 13.63
N LYS A 583 -30.53 22.00 14.86
CA LYS A 583 -31.90 22.09 15.34
C LYS A 583 -32.72 23.08 14.52
N THR A 584 -32.19 24.28 14.30
CA THR A 584 -32.87 25.33 13.52
C THR A 584 -33.13 24.89 12.09
N ILE A 585 -32.20 24.17 11.46
CA ILE A 585 -32.35 23.63 10.09
C ILE A 585 -33.44 22.57 10.04
N ASN A 586 -33.45 21.63 10.99
CA ASN A 586 -34.42 20.55 11.02
C ASN A 586 -35.85 21.02 11.32
N GLU A 587 -36.00 22.03 12.18
CA GLU A 587 -37.29 22.60 12.58
C GLU A 587 -37.80 23.67 11.61
N ALA A 588 -36.98 24.11 10.65
CA ALA A 588 -37.36 25.15 9.70
C ALA A 588 -38.47 24.65 8.75
N PRO A 589 -39.56 25.43 8.56
CA PRO A 589 -40.62 25.07 7.64
C PRO A 589 -40.13 24.97 6.19
N GLN A 590 -39.17 25.81 5.83
CA GLN A 590 -38.49 25.81 4.54
C GLN A 590 -37.02 26.18 4.72
N LEU A 591 -36.15 25.60 3.91
CA LEU A 591 -34.72 25.91 3.93
C LEU A 591 -34.46 27.33 3.39
N ASN A 592 -33.60 28.08 4.07
CA ASN A 592 -33.19 29.40 3.64
C ASN A 592 -32.38 29.31 2.31
N PRO A 593 -32.67 30.13 1.29
CA PRO A 593 -31.85 30.19 0.07
C PRO A 593 -30.36 30.42 0.32
N ARG A 594 -29.98 31.22 1.33
CA ARG A 594 -28.58 31.42 1.73
C ARG A 594 -27.92 30.13 2.22
N LEU A 595 -28.69 29.31 2.95
CA LEU A 595 -28.23 28.02 3.46
C LEU A 595 -28.06 26.99 2.34
N ILE A 596 -28.92 27.04 1.31
CA ILE A 596 -28.77 26.24 0.08
C ILE A 596 -27.50 26.65 -0.67
N ALA A 597 -27.27 27.94 -0.90
CA ALA A 597 -26.07 28.43 -1.57
C ALA A 597 -24.79 28.05 -0.80
N PHE A 598 -24.81 28.14 0.53
CA PHE A 598 -23.73 27.65 1.39
C PHE A 598 -23.48 26.15 1.19
N PHE A 599 -24.53 25.33 1.17
CA PHE A 599 -24.42 23.88 0.98
C PHE A 599 -23.82 23.52 -0.40
N GLU A 600 -24.33 24.11 -1.47
CA GLU A 600 -23.81 23.92 -2.82
C GLU A 600 -22.35 24.39 -2.92
N PHE A 601 -22.01 25.51 -2.28
CA PHE A 601 -20.63 25.99 -2.22
C PHE A 601 -19.71 25.08 -1.41
N ALA A 602 -20.17 24.47 -0.32
CA ALA A 602 -19.37 23.56 0.49
C ALA A 602 -19.12 22.22 -0.24
N ILE A 603 -20.13 21.68 -0.92
CA ILE A 603 -20.06 20.39 -1.62
C ILE A 603 -19.51 20.52 -3.05
N GLY A 604 -19.65 21.68 -3.69
CA GLY A 604 -19.13 21.94 -5.04
C GLY A 604 -19.96 21.34 -6.16
N GLN A 605 -21.19 20.95 -5.84
CA GLN A 605 -22.19 20.47 -6.78
C GLN A 605 -23.49 21.20 -6.49
N SER A 606 -24.27 21.46 -7.52
CA SER A 606 -25.58 22.04 -7.36
C SER A 606 -26.57 20.99 -6.85
N ILE A 607 -27.65 21.43 -6.20
CA ILE A 607 -28.77 20.56 -5.83
C ILE A 607 -29.31 19.83 -7.07
N SER A 608 -29.27 20.47 -8.25
CA SER A 608 -29.71 19.87 -9.50
C SER A 608 -28.87 18.65 -9.91
N ASP A 609 -27.55 18.70 -9.69
CA ASP A 609 -26.66 17.56 -9.96
C ASP A 609 -26.92 16.39 -9.00
N LEU A 610 -27.37 16.72 -7.79
CA LEU A 610 -27.69 15.78 -6.73
C LEU A 610 -29.11 15.24 -6.80
N LYS A 611 -29.96 15.71 -7.73
CA LYS A 611 -31.35 15.25 -7.86
C LYS A 611 -31.43 13.73 -8.08
N PRO A 612 -32.47 13.07 -7.55
CA PRO A 612 -32.77 11.71 -7.94
C PRO A 612 -32.88 11.63 -9.46
N ASP A 613 -32.39 10.54 -10.06
CA ASP A 613 -32.63 10.32 -11.48
C ASP A 613 -34.13 10.33 -11.74
N ALA A 614 -34.56 11.03 -12.79
CA ALA A 614 -35.97 11.07 -13.15
C ALA A 614 -36.44 9.63 -13.32
N VAL A 615 -37.40 9.21 -12.50
CA VAL A 615 -38.14 7.97 -12.76
C VAL A 615 -38.74 8.18 -14.15
N PRO A 616 -38.38 7.37 -15.17
CA PRO A 616 -38.98 7.52 -16.48
C PRO A 616 -40.50 7.48 -16.28
N PRO A 617 -41.27 8.36 -16.95
CA PRO A 617 -42.72 8.32 -16.83
C PRO A 617 -43.16 6.89 -17.07
N ALA A 618 -43.87 6.31 -16.11
CA ALA A 618 -44.47 5.01 -16.30
C ALA A 618 -45.24 5.09 -17.63
N PRO A 619 -44.97 4.21 -18.61
CA PRO A 619 -45.63 4.29 -19.90
C PRO A 619 -47.14 4.31 -19.67
N GLU A 620 -47.80 5.37 -20.15
CA GLU A 620 -49.25 5.47 -20.16
C GLU A 620 -49.81 4.22 -20.83
N HIS A 621 -50.60 3.45 -20.08
CA HIS A 621 -51.43 2.35 -20.57
C HIS A 621 -50.73 1.38 -21.55
N THR A 622 -49.68 0.72 -21.10
CA THR A 622 -49.67 -0.73 -21.32
C THR A 622 -50.22 -1.32 -20.04
N ASP A 623 -51.35 -2.04 -20.13
CA ASP A 623 -51.82 -2.93 -19.07
C ASP A 623 -50.58 -3.49 -18.39
N ALA A 624 -50.39 -3.15 -17.10
CA ALA A 624 -49.37 -3.80 -16.31
C ALA A 624 -49.52 -5.27 -16.65
N PRO A 625 -48.47 -5.97 -17.14
CA PRO A 625 -48.62 -7.39 -17.37
C PRO A 625 -49.20 -7.87 -16.07
N GLN A 626 -50.42 -8.41 -16.11
CA GLN A 626 -50.96 -9.12 -14.98
C GLN A 626 -49.88 -10.17 -14.77
N LEU A 627 -48.96 -9.88 -13.85
CA LEU A 627 -48.25 -10.87 -13.11
C LEU A 627 -49.43 -11.65 -12.58
N ARG A 628 -49.76 -12.73 -13.29
CA ARG A 628 -50.55 -13.82 -12.76
C ARG A 628 -49.82 -14.11 -11.48
N ARG A 629 -50.29 -13.50 -10.38
CA ARG A 629 -49.82 -13.84 -9.06
C ARG A 629 -50.12 -15.34 -9.04
N PRO A 630 -49.09 -16.21 -8.99
CA PRO A 630 -49.40 -17.61 -8.80
C PRO A 630 -50.27 -17.64 -7.54
N HIS A 631 -51.42 -18.32 -7.62
CA HIS A 631 -52.35 -18.48 -6.49
C HIS A 631 -51.53 -18.67 -5.21
N ARG A 632 -51.89 -17.96 -4.13
CA ARG A 632 -51.34 -18.21 -2.81
C ARG A 632 -51.63 -19.67 -2.46
N ARG A 633 -50.68 -20.56 -2.74
CA ARG A 633 -50.80 -21.97 -2.38
C ARG A 633 -50.49 -22.07 -0.89
N ASN A 634 -51.43 -22.58 -0.10
CA ASN A 634 -51.29 -22.83 1.32
C ASN A 634 -50.22 -23.92 1.58
N LEU A 635 -48.94 -23.54 1.48
CA LEU A 635 -47.79 -24.43 1.64
C LEU A 635 -47.68 -24.94 3.08
N ARG A 636 -48.17 -24.18 4.07
CA ARG A 636 -48.29 -24.66 5.45
C ARG A 636 -49.24 -25.86 5.54
N GLY A 637 -50.38 -25.83 4.84
CA GLY A 637 -51.28 -26.98 4.71
C GLY A 637 -50.56 -28.20 4.12
N LYS A 638 -49.82 -28.00 3.02
CA LYS A 638 -49.04 -29.06 2.38
C LYS A 638 -47.92 -29.64 3.28
N LEU A 639 -47.22 -28.78 4.03
CA LEU A 639 -46.21 -29.20 5.01
C LEU A 639 -46.83 -29.92 6.22
N LYS A 640 -48.03 -29.53 6.63
CA LYS A 640 -48.79 -30.23 7.67
C LYS A 640 -49.23 -31.62 7.19
N GLU A 641 -49.58 -31.79 5.92
CA GLU A 641 -50.00 -33.09 5.34
C GLU A 641 -48.85 -34.12 5.23
N LEU A 642 -47.59 -33.66 5.22
CA LEU A 642 -46.41 -34.54 5.17
C LEU A 642 -46.15 -35.16 6.56
N LYS A 643 -46.39 -36.47 6.69
CA LYS A 643 -46.03 -37.22 7.90
C LYS A 643 -44.51 -37.40 7.96
N VAL A 644 -43.87 -36.88 9.01
CA VAL A 644 -42.46 -37.16 9.29
C VAL A 644 -42.34 -38.63 9.69
N PRO A 645 -41.48 -39.44 9.04
CA PRO A 645 -41.39 -40.87 9.36
C PRO A 645 -40.97 -41.08 10.83
N ALA A 646 -41.61 -42.02 11.54
CA ALA A 646 -41.34 -42.27 12.96
C ALA A 646 -39.87 -42.60 13.29
N GLN A 647 -39.15 -43.21 12.34
CA GLN A 647 -37.71 -43.48 12.47
C GLN A 647 -36.87 -42.20 12.52
N VAL A 648 -37.29 -41.14 11.83
CA VAL A 648 -36.65 -39.81 11.83
C VAL A 648 -36.86 -39.12 13.17
N ILE A 649 -38.08 -39.16 13.69
CA ILE A 649 -38.41 -38.58 15.00
C ILE A 649 -37.66 -39.30 16.14
N GLN A 650 -37.45 -40.62 16.04
CA GLN A 650 -36.64 -41.37 17.01
C GLN A 650 -35.15 -41.04 16.94
N SER A 651 -34.61 -40.74 15.75
CA SER A 651 -33.22 -40.29 15.58
C SER A 651 -32.94 -38.91 16.21
N ALA A 652 -33.97 -38.07 16.32
CA ALA A 652 -33.96 -36.74 16.92
C ALA A 652 -33.68 -36.68 18.43
N ARG A 653 -33.71 -37.82 19.13
CA ARG A 653 -33.68 -37.88 20.60
C ARG A 653 -32.36 -37.43 21.24
N ARG A 654 -31.37 -37.01 20.44
CA ARG A 654 -30.18 -36.31 20.93
C ARG A 654 -30.45 -34.80 20.88
N VAL A 655 -30.58 -34.18 22.05
CA VAL A 655 -30.78 -32.72 22.25
C VAL A 655 -29.77 -31.87 21.45
N GLU A 656 -28.62 -32.44 21.12
CA GLU A 656 -27.51 -31.82 20.39
C GLU A 656 -27.78 -31.52 18.90
N GLN A 657 -28.95 -31.90 18.34
CA GLN A 657 -29.27 -31.75 16.91
C GLN A 657 -30.34 -30.70 16.57
N LEU A 658 -30.81 -29.92 17.56
CA LEU A 658 -31.74 -28.81 17.36
C LEU A 658 -30.97 -27.48 17.26
N PHE A 659 -31.05 -26.81 16.11
CA PHE A 659 -30.47 -25.47 15.93
C PHE A 659 -31.53 -24.44 15.54
N ARG A 660 -31.29 -23.17 15.90
CA ARG A 660 -32.19 -22.06 15.53
C ARG A 660 -31.81 -21.52 14.16
N VAL A 661 -32.81 -21.32 13.30
CA VAL A 661 -32.63 -20.77 11.95
C VAL A 661 -33.61 -19.63 11.76
N ALA A 662 -33.14 -18.52 11.22
CA ALA A 662 -34.03 -17.41 10.90
C ALA A 662 -34.85 -17.71 9.65
N ALA A 663 -36.17 -17.52 9.75
CA ALA A 663 -37.05 -17.36 8.60
C ALA A 663 -36.87 -15.94 8.05
N GLY A 664 -36.31 -15.84 6.85
CA GLY A 664 -35.99 -14.56 6.21
C GLY A 664 -34.64 -13.97 6.60
N PRO A 665 -34.32 -12.75 6.15
CA PRO A 665 -32.96 -12.19 6.17
C PRO A 665 -32.42 -11.84 7.56
N ASN A 666 -33.09 -12.24 8.65
CA ASN A 666 -32.53 -12.11 9.99
C ASN A 666 -31.35 -13.08 10.17
N PHE A 667 -30.31 -12.63 10.86
CA PHE A 667 -29.15 -13.46 11.16
C PHE A 667 -29.43 -14.25 12.45
N ALA A 668 -29.53 -15.58 12.39
CA ALA A 668 -29.48 -16.40 13.60
C ALA A 668 -28.01 -16.49 14.06
N THR A 669 -27.74 -16.16 15.33
CA THR A 669 -26.43 -16.43 15.96
C THR A 669 -26.13 -17.92 15.96
N ARG A 670 -24.85 -18.28 15.83
CA ARG A 670 -24.29 -19.64 15.85
C ARG A 670 -25.06 -20.54 16.84
N PRO A 671 -25.46 -21.79 16.48
CA PRO A 671 -25.86 -22.76 17.50
C PRO A 671 -24.73 -22.87 18.53
N ASP A 672 -25.06 -22.86 19.82
CA ASP A 672 -24.11 -22.74 20.93
C ASP A 672 -22.83 -23.58 20.68
N SER A 673 -21.68 -22.96 20.92
CA SER A 673 -20.37 -23.31 20.36
C SER A 673 -19.80 -24.70 20.68
N ASP A 674 -20.56 -25.56 21.36
CA ASP A 674 -20.13 -26.87 21.85
C ASP A 674 -20.88 -28.06 21.24
N SER A 675 -21.81 -27.87 20.30
CA SER A 675 -22.39 -28.99 19.54
C SER A 675 -21.53 -29.33 18.31
N PRO A 676 -20.85 -30.50 18.27
CA PRO A 676 -20.06 -30.89 17.13
C PRO A 676 -20.99 -31.26 15.97
N LEU A 677 -21.01 -30.44 14.92
CA LEU A 677 -21.46 -30.86 13.58
C LEU A 677 -20.49 -31.92 13.06
N GLN A 678 -20.55 -33.14 13.61
CA GLN A 678 -19.86 -34.31 13.08
C GLN A 678 -20.41 -34.62 11.68
N GLN A 679 -19.51 -35.06 10.80
CA GLN A 679 -19.76 -35.51 9.42
C GLN A 679 -21.11 -36.23 9.27
N LEU A 680 -22.09 -35.52 8.71
CA LEU A 680 -23.38 -36.09 8.34
C LEU A 680 -23.22 -36.73 6.95
N GLU A 681 -23.04 -38.05 6.91
CA GLU A 681 -23.07 -38.82 5.65
C GLU A 681 -24.46 -38.70 5.01
N GLY A 682 -24.53 -38.11 3.82
CA GLY A 682 -25.75 -37.76 3.10
C GLY A 682 -26.55 -38.94 2.56
N THR A 683 -27.06 -39.81 3.44
CA THR A 683 -28.08 -40.82 3.07
C THR A 683 -29.17 -41.02 4.13
N LYS A 684 -29.24 -40.17 5.18
CA LYS A 684 -30.27 -40.24 6.24
C LYS A 684 -30.85 -38.84 6.55
N ILE A 685 -32.11 -38.81 6.99
CA ILE A 685 -32.88 -37.59 7.28
C ILE A 685 -32.47 -37.10 8.67
N ASP A 686 -31.57 -36.12 8.78
CA ASP A 686 -30.79 -35.93 10.01
C ASP A 686 -30.67 -34.48 10.54
N ALA A 687 -31.77 -33.71 10.66
CA ALA A 687 -31.79 -32.53 11.55
C ALA A 687 -33.20 -31.98 11.83
N PHE A 688 -33.34 -31.31 12.98
CA PHE A 688 -34.49 -30.46 13.30
C PHE A 688 -34.02 -29.02 13.50
N ALA A 689 -34.79 -28.07 12.97
CA ALA A 689 -34.53 -26.66 13.17
C ALA A 689 -35.71 -25.97 13.83
N ILE A 690 -35.40 -25.03 14.72
CA ILE A 690 -36.37 -24.10 15.31
C ILE A 690 -36.40 -22.86 14.44
N VAL A 691 -37.55 -22.56 13.87
CA VAL A 691 -37.76 -21.35 13.07
C VAL A 691 -37.74 -20.14 14.00
N THR A 692 -37.02 -19.09 13.60
CA THR A 692 -36.98 -17.82 14.33
C THR A 692 -37.34 -16.64 13.41
N GLY A 693 -38.17 -15.71 13.87
CA GLY A 693 -38.62 -14.55 13.10
C GLY A 693 -39.96 -14.75 12.36
N THR A 694 -40.49 -13.65 11.82
CA THR A 694 -41.89 -13.56 11.33
C THR A 694 -42.03 -13.33 9.82
N SER A 695 -40.93 -13.41 9.06
CA SER A 695 -40.95 -13.06 7.63
C SER A 695 -41.69 -14.08 6.75
N MET A 696 -41.88 -15.31 7.26
CA MET A 696 -42.60 -16.40 6.61
C MET A 696 -43.86 -16.78 7.39
N ALA A 697 -44.42 -15.89 8.23
CA ALA A 697 -45.48 -16.22 9.19
C ALA A 697 -46.75 -16.86 8.58
N ASP A 698 -47.04 -16.66 7.29
CA ASP A 698 -48.13 -17.33 6.58
C ASP A 698 -47.81 -18.80 6.21
N THR A 699 -46.53 -19.16 6.19
CA THR A 699 -45.99 -20.48 5.84
C THR A 699 -45.40 -21.23 7.03
N LEU A 700 -44.50 -20.61 7.81
CA LEU A 700 -43.84 -21.12 9.02
C LEU A 700 -43.85 -20.03 10.10
N HIS A 701 -44.27 -20.39 11.30
CA HIS A 701 -44.40 -19.46 12.42
C HIS A 701 -43.14 -19.44 13.28
N ASP A 702 -42.97 -18.37 14.06
CA ASP A 702 -41.88 -18.25 15.03
C ASP A 702 -41.97 -19.40 16.07
N ASN A 703 -40.84 -20.04 16.29
CA ASN A 703 -40.64 -21.26 17.09
C ASN A 703 -41.30 -22.55 16.56
N ASP A 704 -41.79 -22.60 15.31
CA ASP A 704 -42.16 -23.87 14.67
C ASP A 704 -40.91 -24.79 14.61
N ILE A 705 -41.11 -26.09 14.87
CA ILE A 705 -40.06 -27.11 14.71
C ILE A 705 -40.24 -27.78 13.34
N VAL A 706 -39.22 -27.69 12.49
CA VAL A 706 -39.25 -28.28 11.15
C VAL A 706 -38.26 -29.43 11.00
N ALA A 707 -38.66 -30.49 10.30
CA ALA A 707 -37.80 -31.59 9.91
C ALA A 707 -37.06 -31.25 8.61
N LEU A 708 -35.75 -31.45 8.59
CA LEU A 708 -34.88 -31.14 7.47
C LEU A 708 -34.37 -32.41 6.79
N LYS A 709 -34.37 -32.41 5.46
CA LYS A 709 -33.69 -33.41 4.62
C LYS A 709 -32.56 -32.73 3.87
N PHE A 710 -31.33 -33.09 4.17
CA PHE A 710 -30.18 -32.55 3.44
C PHE A 710 -30.21 -32.97 1.97
N LEU A 711 -29.72 -32.08 1.10
CA LEU A 711 -29.55 -32.37 -0.32
C LEU A 711 -28.20 -33.08 -0.54
N ASP A 712 -28.24 -34.24 -1.17
CA ASP A 712 -27.04 -35.01 -1.51
C ASP A 712 -26.09 -34.18 -2.37
N LYS A 713 -24.78 -34.30 -2.12
CA LYS A 713 -23.69 -33.60 -2.84
C LYS A 713 -23.59 -32.08 -2.59
N VAL A 714 -24.27 -31.54 -1.58
CA VAL A 714 -24.09 -30.17 -1.09
C VAL A 714 -23.44 -30.21 0.30
N PHE A 715 -22.19 -30.69 0.36
CA PHE A 715 -21.36 -30.71 1.57
C PHE A 715 -19.91 -30.38 1.19
N LEU A 716 -19.26 -29.44 1.88
CA LEU A 716 -17.84 -29.16 1.71
C LEU A 716 -17.03 -29.75 2.87
N GLU A 717 -16.12 -30.67 2.56
CA GLU A 717 -14.93 -30.92 3.39
C GLU A 717 -13.98 -29.71 3.32
N PRO A 718 -13.01 -29.55 4.25
CA PRO A 718 -11.99 -28.52 4.13
C PRO A 718 -11.08 -28.85 2.93
N VAL A 719 -11.42 -28.29 1.76
CA VAL A 719 -10.66 -28.50 0.52
C VAL A 719 -9.39 -27.65 0.53
N HIS A 720 -8.24 -28.31 0.42
CA HIS A 720 -6.95 -27.70 0.09
C HIS A 720 -7.06 -26.92 -1.23
N SER A 721 -6.51 -25.71 -1.25
CA SER A 721 -6.51 -24.78 -2.37
C SER A 721 -6.03 -25.40 -3.69
N THR A 722 -6.90 -25.46 -4.72
CA THR A 722 -6.59 -25.05 -6.12
C THR A 722 -7.74 -25.21 -7.15
N ASP A 723 -8.92 -25.75 -6.82
CA ASP A 723 -10.01 -25.86 -7.81
C ASP A 723 -11.18 -24.87 -7.57
N LEU A 724 -11.63 -24.23 -8.66
CA LEU A 724 -12.78 -23.29 -8.72
C LEU A 724 -14.07 -23.88 -8.09
N PRO A 725 -14.96 -23.06 -7.47
CA PRO A 725 -16.06 -23.56 -6.66
C PRO A 725 -17.14 -24.29 -7.49
N PHE A 726 -17.34 -25.58 -7.19
CA PHE A 726 -18.40 -26.44 -7.72
C PHE A 726 -19.74 -26.17 -7.01
N ASN A 727 -20.53 -25.21 -7.51
CA ASN A 727 -21.97 -25.08 -7.18
C ASN A 727 -22.90 -25.36 -8.39
N ALA A 728 -22.39 -26.05 -9.42
CA ALA A 728 -23.13 -26.29 -10.66
C ALA A 728 -24.36 -27.20 -10.51
N ALA A 729 -24.42 -28.05 -9.46
CA ALA A 729 -25.47 -29.06 -9.29
C ALA A 729 -26.64 -28.66 -8.37
N ILE A 730 -26.47 -27.65 -7.49
CA ILE A 730 -27.50 -27.20 -6.55
C ILE A 730 -28.85 -26.94 -7.24
N PRO A 731 -28.90 -26.28 -8.41
CA PRO A 731 -30.17 -25.90 -8.99
C PRO A 731 -30.90 -27.03 -9.71
N SER A 732 -30.20 -28.13 -10.03
CA SER A 732 -30.85 -29.38 -10.48
C SER A 732 -31.42 -30.21 -9.33
N LEU A 733 -31.04 -29.90 -8.08
CA LEU A 733 -31.44 -30.60 -6.87
C LEU A 733 -32.55 -29.88 -6.09
N ILE A 734 -32.74 -28.58 -6.34
CA ILE A 734 -33.79 -27.76 -5.71
C ILE A 734 -35.05 -27.82 -6.58
N GLU A 735 -36.17 -28.21 -5.98
CA GLU A 735 -37.49 -28.16 -6.60
C GLU A 735 -37.99 -26.73 -6.64
N ASN A 736 -38.62 -26.35 -7.77
CA ASN A 736 -39.30 -25.07 -7.88
C ASN A 736 -40.43 -24.96 -6.84
N ASP A 737 -40.46 -23.83 -6.13
CA ASP A 737 -41.43 -23.51 -5.06
C ASP A 737 -41.27 -24.32 -3.75
N GLY A 738 -40.10 -24.94 -3.50
CA GLY A 738 -39.78 -25.56 -2.21
C GLY A 738 -39.22 -24.59 -1.15
N ILE A 739 -39.21 -25.05 0.11
CA ILE A 739 -38.63 -24.32 1.25
C ILE A 739 -37.30 -25.00 1.61
N TYR A 740 -36.23 -24.22 1.63
CA TYR A 740 -34.88 -24.72 1.84
C TYR A 740 -34.13 -23.91 2.89
N VAL A 741 -33.31 -24.59 3.69
CA VAL A 741 -32.31 -24.00 4.57
C VAL A 741 -30.98 -23.99 3.84
N LEU A 742 -30.36 -22.82 3.75
CA LEU A 742 -29.06 -22.63 3.10
C LEU A 742 -28.06 -22.06 4.10
N ALA A 743 -26.88 -22.69 4.18
CA ALA A 743 -25.76 -22.20 4.97
C ALA A 743 -24.71 -21.57 4.04
N ALA A 744 -24.51 -20.26 4.13
CA ALA A 744 -23.56 -19.52 3.28
C ALA A 744 -22.29 -19.16 4.06
N ASN A 745 -21.14 -19.17 3.37
CA ASN A 745 -19.84 -18.84 3.92
C ASN A 745 -19.14 -17.79 3.08
N ASP A 746 -19.35 -16.53 3.45
CA ASP A 746 -18.58 -15.40 2.95
C ASP A 746 -17.58 -15.02 4.06
N ASP A 747 -16.28 -15.09 3.75
CA ASP A 747 -15.20 -15.00 4.72
C ASP A 747 -15.30 -13.80 5.70
N ILE A 748 -15.08 -14.13 6.99
CA ILE A 748 -14.71 -13.28 8.14
C ILE A 748 -15.80 -12.32 8.65
N ASP A 749 -16.79 -12.89 9.36
CA ASP A 749 -17.20 -12.50 10.74
C ASP A 749 -18.63 -12.97 11.07
N GLN A 750 -19.42 -13.48 10.12
CA GLN A 750 -20.81 -13.87 10.36
C GLN A 750 -21.19 -15.17 9.63
N LYS A 751 -20.97 -16.32 10.28
CA LYS A 751 -21.44 -17.65 9.84
C LYS A 751 -22.97 -17.74 9.99
N SER A 752 -23.73 -17.30 8.99
CA SER A 752 -25.20 -17.19 9.06
C SER A 752 -25.94 -18.36 8.38
N TYR A 753 -26.93 -18.92 9.07
CA TYR A 753 -27.90 -19.86 8.52
C TYR A 753 -29.21 -19.15 8.23
N THR A 754 -29.78 -19.33 7.04
CA THR A 754 -31.08 -18.72 6.70
C THR A 754 -32.00 -19.71 6.00
N MET A 755 -33.26 -19.75 6.44
CA MET A 755 -34.33 -20.48 5.78
C MET A 755 -35.03 -19.58 4.77
N LYS A 756 -35.13 -20.04 3.53
CA LYS A 756 -35.65 -19.25 2.41
C LYS A 756 -36.58 -20.09 1.54
N ARG A 757 -37.67 -19.48 1.05
CA ARG A 757 -38.42 -20.01 -0.09
C ARG A 757 -37.67 -19.66 -1.36
N VAL A 758 -37.36 -20.65 -2.20
CA VAL A 758 -36.52 -20.46 -3.39
C VAL A 758 -37.32 -20.79 -4.64
N ARG A 759 -37.41 -19.82 -5.56
CA ARG A 759 -37.82 -20.05 -6.96
C ARG A 759 -36.60 -19.93 -7.85
N ILE A 760 -36.35 -20.92 -8.71
CA ILE A 760 -35.19 -20.89 -9.60
C ILE A 760 -35.64 -20.53 -11.01
N SER A 761 -34.98 -19.53 -11.60
CA SER A 761 -35.05 -19.25 -13.03
C SER A 761 -33.63 -19.17 -13.61
N THR A 762 -33.42 -19.82 -14.76
CA THR A 762 -32.14 -19.80 -15.49
C THR A 762 -32.07 -18.56 -16.39
N ARG A 763 -31.00 -17.77 -16.28
CA ARG A 763 -30.75 -16.63 -17.20
C ARG A 763 -29.91 -17.06 -18.39
N THR A 764 -30.06 -16.34 -19.51
CA THR A 764 -29.25 -16.45 -20.73
C THR A 764 -27.80 -16.03 -20.42
N GLY A 765 -26.99 -17.01 -20.01
CA GLY A 765 -25.62 -16.82 -19.50
C GLY A 765 -25.20 -17.89 -18.48
N GLY A 766 -26.12 -18.74 -18.04
CA GLY A 766 -25.84 -19.84 -17.13
C GLY A 766 -25.61 -19.42 -15.68
N ALA A 767 -25.96 -18.17 -15.33
CA ALA A 767 -26.15 -17.71 -13.97
C ALA A 767 -27.59 -17.97 -13.51
N TRP A 768 -27.78 -18.17 -12.21
CA TRP A 768 -29.06 -18.58 -11.61
C TRP A 768 -29.68 -17.39 -10.88
N LEU A 769 -30.96 -17.09 -11.14
CA LEU A 769 -31.72 -16.12 -10.35
C LEU A 769 -32.62 -16.87 -9.37
N GLY A 770 -32.24 -16.86 -8.09
CA GLY A 770 -33.07 -17.32 -6.98
C GLY A 770 -34.01 -16.20 -6.53
N ASN A 771 -35.30 -16.34 -6.78
CA ASN A 771 -36.29 -15.39 -6.25
C ASN A 771 -36.70 -15.82 -4.84
N ILE A 772 -36.38 -14.99 -3.84
CA ILE A 772 -36.97 -15.08 -2.49
C ILE A 772 -38.27 -14.31 -2.53
N SER A 773 -39.35 -14.98 -2.18
CA SER A 773 -40.59 -14.31 -1.84
C SER A 773 -40.71 -14.29 -0.33
N ALA A 774 -40.55 -13.12 0.28
CA ALA A 774 -41.09 -12.85 1.60
C ALA A 774 -42.61 -12.73 1.46
N ASP A 775 -43.35 -13.47 2.27
CA ASP A 775 -44.81 -13.48 2.19
C ASP A 775 -45.49 -12.55 3.20
N ASN A 776 -44.72 -11.95 4.11
CA ASN A 776 -45.19 -10.93 5.04
C ASN A 776 -45.05 -9.52 4.42
N PRO A 777 -46.16 -8.87 4.00
CA PRO A 777 -46.12 -7.54 3.40
C PRO A 777 -45.78 -6.41 4.39
N ASP A 778 -45.82 -6.66 5.71
CA ASP A 778 -45.63 -5.64 6.75
C ASP A 778 -44.16 -5.49 7.20
N THR A 779 -43.23 -6.21 6.58
CA THR A 779 -41.80 -6.10 6.89
C THR A 779 -41.12 -5.01 6.03
N ASN A 780 -40.86 -3.84 6.64
CA ASN A 780 -40.25 -2.66 6.00
C ASN A 780 -38.70 -2.75 5.84
N TRP A 781 -38.18 -3.91 5.45
CA TRP A 781 -36.77 -4.03 5.05
C TRP A 781 -36.67 -3.99 3.53
N GLY A 782 -35.76 -3.14 3.05
CA GLY A 782 -35.57 -2.78 1.63
C GLY A 782 -35.59 -3.99 0.69
N ASP A 783 -36.48 -3.88 -0.28
CA ASP A 783 -36.75 -4.79 -1.40
C ASP A 783 -37.23 -6.19 -1.02
N ARG A 784 -38.29 -6.65 -1.72
CA ARG A 784 -38.56 -8.08 -1.93
C ARG A 784 -37.32 -8.67 -2.61
N GLY A 785 -36.33 -9.03 -1.82
CA GLY A 785 -34.94 -9.09 -2.24
C GLY A 785 -34.65 -10.29 -3.13
N HIS A 786 -34.17 -10.03 -4.34
CA HIS A 786 -33.46 -11.02 -5.12
C HIS A 786 -32.15 -11.34 -4.38
N PHE A 787 -31.83 -12.62 -4.21
CA PHE A 787 -30.47 -13.04 -3.88
C PHE A 787 -29.92 -13.80 -5.07
N GLU A 788 -28.77 -13.35 -5.54
CA GLU A 788 -28.01 -14.08 -6.55
C GLU A 788 -27.02 -14.96 -5.80
N ILE A 789 -27.25 -16.28 -5.79
CA ILE A 789 -26.15 -17.21 -5.49
C ILE A 789 -25.27 -17.21 -6.73
N ARG A 790 -24.16 -16.47 -6.66
CA ARG A 790 -23.17 -16.45 -7.73
C ARG A 790 -22.49 -17.82 -7.77
N LYS A 791 -21.98 -18.21 -8.93
CA LYS A 791 -21.17 -19.45 -9.06
C LYS A 791 -19.97 -19.46 -8.09
N THR A 792 -19.53 -18.29 -7.63
CA THR A 792 -18.39 -18.09 -6.73
C THR A 792 -18.72 -18.21 -5.24
N ASP A 793 -19.99 -18.11 -4.82
CA ASP A 793 -20.34 -18.08 -3.40
C ASP A 793 -20.19 -19.50 -2.80
N ARG A 794 -19.70 -19.63 -1.57
CA ARG A 794 -19.53 -20.95 -0.90
C ARG A 794 -20.77 -21.28 -0.08
N VAL A 795 -21.46 -22.37 -0.42
CA VAL A 795 -22.59 -22.91 0.36
C VAL A 795 -22.09 -24.13 1.13
N HIS A 796 -22.13 -24.09 2.46
CA HIS A 796 -21.69 -25.18 3.34
C HIS A 796 -22.64 -26.38 3.27
N PHE A 797 -23.95 -26.13 3.27
CA PHE A 797 -24.97 -27.14 3.05
C PHE A 797 -26.28 -26.54 2.54
N ALA A 798 -27.13 -27.39 1.96
CA ALA A 798 -28.52 -27.10 1.64
C ALA A 798 -29.43 -28.23 2.14
N ALA A 799 -30.57 -27.89 2.75
CA ALA A 799 -31.55 -28.87 3.21
C ALA A 799 -32.98 -28.44 2.86
N GLN A 800 -33.83 -29.38 2.45
CA GLN A 800 -35.25 -29.17 2.20
C GLN A 800 -36.05 -29.32 3.51
N VAL A 801 -37.01 -28.43 3.73
CA VAL A 801 -38.02 -28.59 4.79
C VAL A 801 -39.05 -29.62 4.32
N ILE A 802 -39.14 -30.75 5.00
CA ILE A 802 -40.00 -31.88 4.60
C ILE A 802 -41.25 -32.05 5.47
N GLY A 803 -41.40 -31.26 6.53
CA GLY A 803 -42.60 -31.28 7.38
C GLY A 803 -42.42 -30.44 8.65
N VAL A 804 -43.55 -30.09 9.28
CA VAL A 804 -43.56 -29.48 10.62
C VAL A 804 -43.85 -30.58 11.65
N VAL A 805 -43.07 -30.62 12.73
CA VAL A 805 -43.21 -31.66 13.76
C VAL A 805 -44.43 -31.40 14.63
N ARG A 806 -45.30 -32.41 14.79
CA ARG A 806 -46.52 -32.30 15.58
C ARG A 806 -46.31 -32.69 17.04
N ARG A 807 -47.13 -32.13 17.94
CA ARG A 807 -46.97 -32.28 19.41
C ARG A 807 -47.16 -33.73 19.88
N ASP A 808 -48.05 -34.46 19.23
CA ASP A 808 -48.39 -35.87 19.46
C ASP A 808 -47.35 -36.86 18.90
N GLU A 809 -46.47 -36.40 18.01
CA GLU A 809 -45.40 -37.22 17.42
C GLU A 809 -44.13 -37.26 18.30
N LEU A 810 -44.03 -36.37 19.31
CA LEU A 810 -42.88 -36.20 20.20
C LEU A 810 -43.03 -37.01 21.51
N GLU A 811 -43.11 -38.34 21.44
CA GLU A 811 -43.06 -39.17 22.65
C GLU A 811 -41.70 -39.04 23.37
N GLY A 812 -41.68 -38.35 24.51
CA GLY A 812 -40.51 -38.17 25.37
C GLY A 812 -39.78 -36.82 25.24
N PHE A 813 -40.29 -35.90 24.42
CA PHE A 813 -39.77 -34.52 24.30
C PHE A 813 -40.74 -33.57 25.00
N SER A 814 -40.28 -32.68 25.89
CA SER A 814 -41.13 -31.66 26.53
C SER A 814 -40.84 -30.27 25.93
N PRO A 815 -41.44 -29.92 24.77
CA PRO A 815 -41.20 -28.62 24.12
C PRO A 815 -41.66 -27.42 24.96
N GLU A 816 -42.60 -27.63 25.88
CA GLU A 816 -43.12 -26.60 26.81
C GLU A 816 -42.06 -26.13 27.82
N ALA A 817 -41.15 -27.01 28.25
CA ALA A 817 -40.05 -26.65 29.14
C ALA A 817 -38.97 -25.75 28.47
N LEU A 818 -38.95 -25.70 27.13
CA LEU A 818 -38.00 -24.95 26.31
C LEU A 818 -38.61 -23.69 25.66
N GLY A 819 -39.88 -23.37 25.93
CA GLY A 819 -40.57 -22.21 25.36
C GLY A 819 -40.88 -22.32 23.87
N LEU A 820 -41.02 -23.53 23.31
CA LEU A 820 -41.23 -23.78 21.88
C LEU A 820 -42.72 -23.94 21.55
N THR A 821 -43.16 -23.35 20.42
CA THR A 821 -44.55 -23.44 19.94
C THR A 821 -44.74 -24.73 19.13
N THR A 822 -45.67 -25.59 19.51
CA THR A 822 -46.05 -26.79 18.73
C THR A 822 -47.46 -26.64 18.18
N ILE A 823 -47.72 -27.21 17.00
CA ILE A 823 -49.04 -27.13 16.34
C ILE A 823 -49.97 -28.23 16.90
N SER A 824 -51.20 -27.85 17.27
CA SER A 824 -52.27 -28.78 17.68
C SER A 824 -53.01 -29.37 16.47
N MET A 825 -53.43 -30.64 16.56
CA MET A 825 -54.23 -31.33 15.53
C MET A 825 -55.59 -30.68 15.26
N GLU A 826 -56.17 -29.93 16.21
CA GLU A 826 -57.60 -29.58 16.22
C GLU A 826 -57.95 -28.18 15.68
N GLN A 827 -57.05 -27.50 14.98
CA GLN A 827 -57.37 -26.23 14.29
C GLN A 827 -57.03 -26.33 12.79
N GLU A 828 -57.84 -27.11 12.07
CA GLU A 828 -58.03 -26.94 10.63
C GLU A 828 -58.86 -25.68 10.38
N THR A 829 -58.20 -24.52 10.38
CA THR A 829 -58.79 -23.33 9.77
C THR A 829 -58.55 -23.42 8.26
N ALA A 830 -59.65 -23.61 7.53
CA ALA A 830 -59.67 -23.45 6.09
C ALA A 830 -59.12 -22.06 5.75
N PHE A 831 -58.05 -22.01 4.95
CA PHE A 831 -57.71 -20.77 4.26
C PHE A 831 -58.80 -20.56 3.21
N GLU A 832 -59.69 -19.60 3.45
CA GLU A 832 -60.56 -19.08 2.39
C GLU A 832 -59.67 -18.36 1.37
N GLU A 833 -59.73 -18.83 0.12
CA GLU A 833 -59.05 -18.20 -1.02
C GLU A 833 -59.84 -16.94 -1.43
N ASP A 834 -59.32 -15.76 -1.06
CA ASP A 834 -59.65 -14.48 -1.72
C ASP A 834 -58.40 -13.90 -2.42
#